data_AF-A0A1H0VXS0-F1
#
_entry.id   AF-A0A1H0VXS0-F1
#
_cell.length_a   1.000
_cell.length_b   1.000
_cell.length_c   1.000
_cell.angle_alpha   90.00
_cell.angle_beta   90.00
_cell.angle_gamma   90.00
#
_symmetry.space_group_name_H-M   'P 1'
#
loop_
_entity.id
_entity.type
_entity.pdbx_description
1 polymer ?
#
loop_
_entity_poly.entity_id
_entity_poly.type
_entity_poly.pdbx_seq_one_letter_code
_entity_poly.pdbx_strand_id
1 'polypeptide(L)'
;AFRVTGGQIQVEGAGLNAAGVDQVDLIARAVKANAAVYANGLNVVAGANQVDHNTLDATAIAGAGAAPSAGIDVSQLGGMYANKILLASTEQGVGVSLRGVMAAQAGDMTLNAAGKLVMGGSTSATGNLALSAREGVDHSGTTYAGGAIGIQTDATLNNSGTLVAQQSLGVNAQSVASTGTLAAGLNPDGVPVGGADLTVNASGAVSATGRNLASGNAAIHGESVHLAGSQTATNGNLSLSASAGGLDLTGATTTAGGALAVNVRGALVNDRGQLSSGAATTLAAGSLSNQGGQIEGAELAIRASGDLLNQGGSLKQLGQGDATIVAGGKLDNTGGTVAANGRNLTIDAASLTNDGGQMSHAGTGLLSVTSRGRTGNAGGVIQTNGDLQAQAGALDNSRGTISAQGKVTAIASGHLSNRQGSVYGNTGLMLASGATVDNSAGSAQTAGDLAVSATGALVNQDGTLAANGEHGTAMVSAASIDNARGSLVNAGDGATTVTATNALTNTAGKVGGNGDVTVAAQTLANDSNGTSGGQVVAGGALDLKVRSLVDNRGGMLYGQRLTLDQAGAALDNAGGQVLGGTDVRLSVQSLANQAGAVKANQDVAVSGAMSGSGTMIAGRGLTLDVAGDYVNDASNLLRANDAMRVSASGTLTNTGTLASAGTLTVSGANVVNGASADINSANTTVTAGNQVSNAGRIEGDTVQVNGPSVVNTGTVIGNNVQVQGADIVNNGPSALMAAVQNLHLYAGNAVQNLDRATLYSAGNLQIARDGTRDPNTGLLANQTNTLINRSATIEADGDIDIAANQVSNTRTSIVTTTGTPVQTAVKTL
;
A
#
# COMPACT_ATOMS: atom_id res chain seq x y z
N ALA A 1 24.66 -69.49 48.64
CA ALA A 1 23.84 -68.29 48.83
C ALA A 1 23.76 -67.93 50.31
N PHE A 2 23.94 -66.67 50.66
CA PHE A 2 23.73 -66.12 52.00
C PHE A 2 22.26 -65.76 52.19
N ARG A 3 21.66 -66.17 53.30
CA ARG A 3 20.27 -65.84 53.64
C ARG A 3 20.23 -64.77 54.74
N VAL A 4 19.94 -63.53 54.34
CA VAL A 4 19.91 -62.35 55.20
C VAL A 4 18.47 -62.03 55.59
N THR A 5 18.13 -62.21 56.86
CA THR A 5 16.80 -61.86 57.40
C THR A 5 16.87 -60.74 58.44
N GLY A 6 18.06 -60.41 58.96
CA GLY A 6 18.32 -59.43 60.00
C GLY A 6 19.83 -59.13 60.13
N GLY A 7 20.21 -58.41 61.18
CA GLY A 7 21.61 -58.10 61.48
C GLY A 7 22.11 -56.78 60.86
N GLN A 8 23.02 -56.13 61.58
CA GLN A 8 23.64 -54.87 61.17
C GLN A 8 25.17 -55.01 61.21
N ILE A 9 25.85 -54.53 60.17
CA ILE A 9 27.30 -54.31 60.17
C ILE A 9 27.55 -52.83 60.45
N GLN A 10 28.46 -52.52 61.37
CA GLN A 10 28.81 -51.15 61.71
C GLN A 10 30.33 -50.97 61.73
N VAL A 11 30.83 -50.03 60.94
CA VAL A 11 32.25 -49.67 60.85
C VAL A 11 32.46 -48.35 61.58
N GLU A 12 33.23 -48.37 62.67
CA GLU A 12 33.47 -47.23 63.56
C GLU A 12 34.96 -47.09 63.90
N GLY A 13 35.31 -46.06 64.68
CA GLY A 13 36.67 -45.86 65.19
C GLY A 13 37.70 -45.66 64.07
N ALA A 14 38.72 -46.52 64.02
CA ALA A 14 39.80 -46.46 63.03
C ALA A 14 39.36 -46.89 61.60
N GLY A 15 38.14 -47.42 61.44
CA GLY A 15 37.62 -47.89 60.16
C GLY A 15 37.98 -49.34 59.82
N LEU A 16 37.73 -49.72 58.57
CA LEU A 16 38.02 -51.03 58.00
C LEU A 16 39.03 -50.86 56.86
N ASN A 17 40.27 -51.30 57.07
CA ASN A 17 41.28 -51.32 56.00
C ASN A 17 41.41 -52.74 55.43
N ALA A 18 40.91 -52.93 54.23
CA ALA A 18 40.95 -54.16 53.47
C ALA A 18 41.56 -53.94 52.07
N ALA A 19 42.45 -52.94 51.93
CA ALA A 19 43.16 -52.67 50.68
C ALA A 19 44.09 -53.82 50.23
N GLY A 20 44.39 -54.78 51.12
CA GLY A 20 45.21 -55.95 50.83
C GLY A 20 44.46 -57.17 50.26
N VAL A 21 43.13 -57.10 50.11
CA VAL A 21 42.33 -58.19 49.50
C VAL A 21 41.68 -57.71 48.21
N ASP A 22 41.44 -58.63 47.28
CA ASP A 22 40.86 -58.30 45.97
C ASP A 22 39.44 -57.74 46.09
N GLN A 23 38.66 -58.27 47.04
CA GLN A 23 37.25 -57.96 47.20
C GLN A 23 36.82 -58.05 48.67
N VAL A 24 35.94 -57.13 49.06
CA VAL A 24 35.23 -57.14 50.34
C VAL A 24 33.74 -57.06 50.08
N ASP A 25 33.01 -58.02 50.64
CA ASP A 25 31.55 -58.07 50.58
C ASP A 25 30.96 -57.86 51.97
N LEU A 26 30.22 -56.77 52.15
CA LEU A 26 29.45 -56.48 53.36
C LEU A 26 27.98 -56.85 53.10
N ILE A 27 27.59 -58.03 53.57
CA ILE A 27 26.26 -58.59 53.35
C ILE A 27 25.49 -58.65 54.67
N ALA A 28 24.51 -57.77 54.87
CA ALA A 28 23.70 -57.68 56.09
C ALA A 28 22.34 -57.05 55.81
N ARG A 29 21.41 -57.02 56.78
CA ARG A 29 20.15 -56.29 56.56
C ARG A 29 20.37 -54.77 56.58
N ALA A 30 21.31 -54.29 57.39
CA ALA A 30 21.73 -52.90 57.41
C ALA A 30 23.26 -52.77 57.55
N VAL A 31 23.85 -51.76 56.92
CA VAL A 31 25.28 -51.45 56.97
C VAL A 31 25.46 -49.97 57.29
N LYS A 32 26.22 -49.66 58.33
CA LYS A 32 26.58 -48.28 58.71
C LYS A 32 28.08 -48.06 58.65
N ALA A 33 28.52 -47.05 57.91
CA ALA A 33 29.92 -46.64 57.85
C ALA A 33 30.08 -45.25 58.52
N ASN A 34 30.49 -45.28 59.78
CA ASN A 34 30.80 -44.09 60.59
C ASN A 34 32.29 -43.72 60.54
N ALA A 35 33.13 -44.61 60.01
CA ALA A 35 34.55 -44.41 59.74
C ALA A 35 34.91 -44.93 58.32
N ALA A 36 36.16 -44.74 57.89
CA ALA A 36 36.58 -45.08 56.53
C ALA A 36 36.62 -46.60 56.27
N VAL A 37 36.16 -47.02 55.09
CA VAL A 37 36.31 -48.37 54.53
C VAL A 37 37.22 -48.28 53.32
N TYR A 38 38.33 -49.01 53.31
CA TYR A 38 39.26 -49.11 52.19
C TYR A 38 39.25 -50.53 51.63
N ALA A 39 39.10 -50.70 50.31
CA ALA A 39 39.12 -52.02 49.65
C ALA A 39 39.62 -51.91 48.19
N ASN A 40 39.89 -53.02 47.51
CA ASN A 40 40.06 -53.00 46.04
C ASN A 40 38.70 -53.07 45.34
N GLY A 41 37.95 -54.15 45.51
CA GLY A 41 36.52 -54.22 45.21
C GLY A 41 35.68 -54.11 46.50
N LEU A 42 34.69 -53.23 46.53
CA LEU A 42 33.75 -53.14 47.66
C LEU A 42 32.33 -53.39 47.17
N ASN A 43 31.71 -54.45 47.68
CA ASN A 43 30.29 -54.69 47.48
C ASN A 43 29.56 -54.63 48.82
N VAL A 44 28.47 -53.88 48.88
CA VAL A 44 27.59 -53.79 50.05
C VAL A 44 26.20 -54.20 49.60
N VAL A 45 25.72 -55.33 50.10
CA VAL A 45 24.37 -55.84 49.80
C VAL A 45 23.56 -55.78 51.08
N ALA A 46 22.65 -54.81 51.13
CA ALA A 46 21.77 -54.50 52.25
C ALA A 46 20.31 -54.90 52.00
N GLY A 47 19.58 -55.12 53.08
CA GLY A 47 18.18 -55.54 53.07
C GLY A 47 17.98 -57.03 53.29
N ALA A 48 16.73 -57.44 53.48
CA ALA A 48 16.34 -58.84 53.61
C ALA A 48 16.43 -59.57 52.25
N ASN A 49 17.46 -60.40 52.06
CA ASN A 49 17.78 -61.02 50.78
C ASN A 49 18.25 -62.47 50.88
N GLN A 50 18.06 -63.20 49.79
CA GLN A 50 18.88 -64.34 49.43
C GLN A 50 19.92 -63.87 48.40
N VAL A 51 21.19 -63.85 48.80
CA VAL A 51 22.31 -63.34 48.00
C VAL A 51 23.13 -64.53 47.47
N ASP A 52 23.34 -64.63 46.16
CA ASP A 52 24.20 -65.68 45.63
C ASP A 52 25.67 -65.48 46.06
N HIS A 53 26.37 -66.60 46.28
CA HIS A 53 27.76 -66.57 46.74
C HIS A 53 28.79 -66.12 45.70
N ASN A 54 28.53 -66.38 44.41
CA ASN A 54 29.47 -66.09 43.33
C ASN A 54 29.09 -64.81 42.60
N THR A 55 27.80 -64.59 42.35
CA THR A 55 27.35 -63.45 41.54
C THR A 55 26.97 -62.23 42.38
N LEU A 56 26.75 -62.41 43.69
CA LEU A 56 26.18 -61.41 44.59
C LEU A 56 24.78 -60.93 44.18
N ASP A 57 24.11 -61.63 43.26
CA ASP A 57 22.73 -61.32 42.90
C ASP A 57 21.83 -61.48 44.13
N ALA A 58 21.11 -60.41 44.45
CA ALA A 58 20.24 -60.35 45.63
C ALA A 58 18.78 -60.49 45.21
N THR A 59 18.15 -61.59 45.63
CA THR A 59 16.69 -61.76 45.53
C THR A 59 16.06 -61.39 46.86
N ALA A 60 15.13 -60.43 46.88
CA ALA A 60 14.46 -60.01 48.10
C ALA A 60 13.69 -61.17 48.77
N ILE A 61 13.78 -61.26 50.09
CA ILE A 61 13.01 -62.19 50.94
C ILE A 61 12.33 -61.43 52.07
N ALA A 62 11.47 -62.11 52.84
CA ALA A 62 10.87 -61.51 54.04
C ALA A 62 11.93 -61.26 55.13
N GLY A 63 12.02 -60.02 55.61
CA GLY A 63 12.85 -59.62 56.74
C GLY A 63 12.23 -59.93 58.11
N ALA A 64 13.06 -59.99 59.14
CA ALA A 64 12.64 -60.23 60.52
C ALA A 64 12.36 -58.91 61.25
N GLY A 65 11.09 -58.55 61.45
CA GLY A 65 10.70 -57.29 62.11
C GLY A 65 10.72 -56.08 61.18
N ALA A 66 10.57 -54.88 61.75
CA ALA A 66 10.46 -53.63 60.99
C ALA A 66 11.67 -53.38 60.07
N ALA A 67 11.41 -52.86 58.88
CA ALA A 67 12.45 -52.49 57.92
C ALA A 67 13.29 -51.31 58.46
N PRO A 68 14.61 -51.31 58.24
CA PRO A 68 15.46 -50.19 58.64
C PRO A 68 15.17 -48.94 57.80
N SER A 69 15.41 -47.75 58.37
CA SER A 69 15.23 -46.47 57.66
C SER A 69 16.21 -46.27 56.51
N ALA A 70 17.40 -46.86 56.62
CA ALA A 70 18.40 -46.94 55.55
C ALA A 70 19.11 -48.29 55.65
N GLY A 71 19.22 -48.99 54.53
CA GLY A 71 19.93 -50.26 54.42
C GLY A 71 21.43 -50.03 54.38
N ILE A 72 21.85 -48.89 53.82
CA ILE A 72 23.25 -48.44 53.81
C ILE A 72 23.26 -46.98 54.26
N ASP A 73 24.05 -46.67 55.30
CA ASP A 73 24.17 -45.31 55.84
C ASP A 73 25.66 -44.97 56.06
N VAL A 74 26.16 -44.02 55.27
CA VAL A 74 27.53 -43.49 55.35
C VAL A 74 27.45 -42.09 55.95
N SER A 75 27.96 -41.95 57.18
CA SER A 75 27.93 -40.68 57.90
C SER A 75 28.91 -39.65 57.29
N GLN A 76 28.78 -38.38 57.66
CA GLN A 76 29.71 -37.31 57.25
C GLN A 76 31.16 -37.55 57.72
N LEU A 77 31.35 -38.32 58.80
CA LEU A 77 32.67 -38.67 59.34
C LEU A 77 33.22 -39.98 58.72
N GLY A 78 32.37 -40.71 58.00
CA GLY A 78 32.73 -41.96 57.33
C GLY A 78 33.07 -41.77 55.85
N GLY A 79 33.51 -42.86 55.23
CA GLY A 79 33.69 -42.90 53.79
C GLY A 79 33.98 -44.31 53.29
N MET A 80 33.79 -44.54 52.00
CA MET A 80 34.16 -45.78 51.34
C MET A 80 35.03 -45.48 50.13
N TYR A 81 36.19 -46.13 50.08
CA TYR A 81 37.24 -45.91 49.10
C TYR A 81 37.60 -47.27 48.50
N ALA A 82 37.35 -47.46 47.20
CA ALA A 82 37.74 -48.67 46.50
C ALA A 82 38.05 -48.42 45.03
N ASN A 83 38.58 -49.41 44.31
CA ASN A 83 38.73 -49.31 42.85
C ASN A 83 37.36 -49.38 42.16
N LYS A 84 36.48 -50.27 42.64
CA LYS A 84 35.09 -50.44 42.18
C LYS A 84 34.15 -50.56 43.38
N ILE A 85 32.99 -49.91 43.32
CA ILE A 85 32.00 -49.91 44.40
C ILE A 85 30.62 -50.35 43.89
N LEU A 86 30.00 -51.33 44.54
CA LEU A 86 28.60 -51.69 44.38
C LEU A 86 27.89 -51.53 45.72
N LEU A 87 26.89 -50.66 45.79
CA LEU A 87 25.97 -50.57 46.93
C LEU A 87 24.58 -50.97 46.45
N ALA A 88 24.01 -52.01 47.03
CA ALA A 88 22.68 -52.50 46.70
C ALA A 88 21.83 -52.66 47.97
N SER A 89 20.84 -51.78 48.16
CA SER A 89 19.78 -51.94 49.16
C SER A 89 18.51 -52.41 48.45
N THR A 90 18.12 -53.66 48.65
CA THR A 90 17.08 -54.32 47.82
C THR A 90 15.78 -54.61 48.56
N GLU A 91 15.70 -54.34 49.87
CA GLU A 91 14.45 -54.38 50.64
C GLU A 91 13.57 -53.17 50.27
N GLN A 92 12.31 -53.43 49.90
CA GLN A 92 11.38 -52.37 49.45
C GLN A 92 11.24 -51.27 50.50
N GLY A 93 11.33 -50.00 50.08
CA GLY A 93 11.27 -48.84 50.97
C GLY A 93 12.54 -48.60 51.79
N VAL A 94 13.56 -49.45 51.69
CA VAL A 94 14.82 -49.29 52.41
C VAL A 94 15.83 -48.54 51.55
N GLY A 95 16.13 -47.31 51.97
CA GLY A 95 16.99 -46.39 51.24
C GLY A 95 18.49 -46.57 51.44
N VAL A 96 19.25 -45.73 50.75
CA VAL A 96 20.71 -45.57 50.89
C VAL A 96 21.01 -44.11 51.21
N SER A 97 21.81 -43.85 52.24
CA SER A 97 22.21 -42.51 52.69
C SER A 97 23.72 -42.36 52.61
N LEU A 98 24.19 -41.44 51.77
CA LEU A 98 25.60 -41.17 51.48
C LEU A 98 25.92 -39.72 51.83
N ARG A 99 26.26 -39.46 53.10
CA ARG A 99 26.61 -38.13 53.60
C ARG A 99 28.13 -37.92 53.74
N GLY A 100 28.92 -39.00 53.71
CA GLY A 100 30.38 -38.99 53.72
C GLY A 100 31.01 -39.01 52.34
N VAL A 101 32.27 -39.46 52.26
CA VAL A 101 32.99 -39.59 50.98
C VAL A 101 32.80 -40.98 50.39
N MET A 102 32.45 -41.05 49.11
CA MET A 102 32.37 -42.27 48.32
C MET A 102 33.30 -42.13 47.13
N ALA A 103 34.34 -42.96 47.01
CA ALA A 103 35.34 -42.83 45.96
C ALA A 103 35.67 -44.18 45.29
N ALA A 104 35.24 -44.34 44.04
CA ALA A 104 35.70 -45.39 43.13
C ALA A 104 36.92 -44.88 42.34
N GLN A 105 38.12 -45.30 42.72
CA GLN A 105 39.41 -44.72 42.33
C GLN A 105 39.98 -45.25 41.00
N ALA A 106 39.49 -46.39 40.50
CA ALA A 106 40.00 -47.00 39.27
C ALA A 106 38.92 -47.72 38.44
N GLY A 107 37.63 -47.39 38.65
CA GLY A 107 36.53 -48.11 38.04
C GLY A 107 35.16 -47.50 38.31
N ASP A 108 34.14 -48.32 38.08
CA ASP A 108 32.74 -47.92 38.14
C ASP A 108 32.19 -47.91 39.57
N MET A 109 31.12 -47.14 39.76
CA MET A 109 30.29 -47.17 40.95
C MET A 109 28.84 -47.44 40.59
N THR A 110 28.22 -48.39 41.28
CA THR A 110 26.79 -48.70 41.12
C THR A 110 26.08 -48.53 42.45
N LEU A 111 25.04 -47.71 42.48
CA LEU A 111 24.19 -47.46 43.65
C LEU A 111 22.76 -47.86 43.30
N ASN A 112 22.23 -48.87 43.98
CA ASN A 112 20.87 -49.37 43.81
C ASN A 112 20.12 -49.28 45.15
N ALA A 113 19.02 -48.54 45.19
CA ALA A 113 18.15 -48.39 46.35
C ALA A 113 16.70 -48.76 45.99
N ALA A 114 16.16 -49.80 46.62
CA ALA A 114 14.75 -50.14 46.54
C ALA A 114 13.86 -49.17 47.33
N GLY A 115 14.44 -48.23 48.09
CA GLY A 115 13.81 -47.04 48.64
C GLY A 115 14.42 -45.75 48.09
N LYS A 116 14.58 -44.74 48.95
CA LYS A 116 15.16 -43.44 48.59
C LYS A 116 16.70 -43.44 48.60
N LEU A 117 17.33 -42.76 47.65
CA LEU A 117 18.78 -42.50 47.64
C LEU A 117 19.06 -41.06 48.09
N VAL A 118 19.81 -40.87 49.17
CA VAL A 118 20.23 -39.55 49.67
C VAL A 118 21.73 -39.41 49.46
N MET A 119 22.15 -38.38 48.74
CA MET A 119 23.55 -38.05 48.46
C MET A 119 23.85 -36.62 48.93
N GLY A 120 24.36 -36.51 50.15
CA GLY A 120 24.73 -35.22 50.76
C GLY A 120 26.23 -34.98 50.87
N GLY A 121 27.05 -35.98 50.58
CA GLY A 121 28.51 -35.91 50.67
C GLY A 121 29.22 -35.76 49.32
N SER A 122 30.47 -36.21 49.25
CA SER A 122 31.26 -36.22 48.01
C SER A 122 31.26 -37.62 47.41
N THR A 123 30.76 -37.78 46.19
CA THR A 123 30.76 -39.05 45.46
C THR A 123 31.59 -38.91 44.19
N SER A 124 32.61 -39.73 44.01
CA SER A 124 33.47 -39.70 42.82
C SER A 124 33.69 -41.10 42.25
N ALA A 125 33.62 -41.24 40.93
CA ALA A 125 34.05 -42.44 40.20
C ALA A 125 34.99 -42.06 39.06
N THR A 126 36.11 -42.76 38.87
CA THR A 126 36.94 -42.56 37.67
C THR A 126 36.28 -43.16 36.43
N GLY A 127 35.47 -44.21 36.59
CA GLY A 127 34.62 -44.81 35.55
C GLY A 127 33.20 -44.26 35.55
N ASN A 128 32.24 -45.11 35.22
CA ASN A 128 30.82 -44.77 35.19
C ASN A 128 30.19 -44.78 36.60
N LEU A 129 29.17 -43.96 36.80
CA LEU A 129 28.33 -43.96 37.99
C LEU A 129 26.87 -44.26 37.60
N ALA A 130 26.37 -45.43 38.00
CA ALA A 130 24.98 -45.84 37.78
C ALA A 130 24.19 -45.71 39.09
N LEU A 131 23.14 -44.89 39.08
CA LEU A 131 22.24 -44.64 40.21
C LEU A 131 20.84 -45.16 39.87
N SER A 132 20.28 -46.02 40.72
CA SER A 132 18.90 -46.46 40.61
C SER A 132 18.21 -46.32 41.98
N ALA A 133 17.06 -45.65 42.02
CA ALA A 133 16.29 -45.48 43.26
C ALA A 133 14.78 -45.56 42.99
N ARG A 134 14.03 -46.36 43.75
CA ARG A 134 12.56 -46.43 43.57
C ARG A 134 11.82 -45.22 44.11
N GLU A 135 12.22 -44.71 45.28
CA GLU A 135 11.50 -43.63 45.98
C GLU A 135 12.20 -42.26 45.87
N GLY A 136 12.94 -42.06 44.78
CA GLY A 136 13.57 -40.77 44.47
C GLY A 136 15.02 -40.67 44.90
N VAL A 137 15.64 -39.58 44.44
CA VAL A 137 17.04 -39.24 44.70
C VAL A 137 17.08 -37.83 45.26
N ASP A 138 17.60 -37.66 46.48
CA ASP A 138 17.92 -36.34 47.04
C ASP A 138 19.43 -36.12 46.94
N HIS A 139 19.84 -35.18 46.11
CA HIS A 139 21.22 -34.78 45.93
C HIS A 139 21.43 -33.33 46.39
N SER A 140 22.38 -33.16 47.32
CA SER A 140 22.80 -31.85 47.84
C SER A 140 24.32 -31.69 47.91
N GLY A 141 25.05 -32.77 47.67
CA GLY A 141 26.52 -32.81 47.73
C GLY A 141 27.19 -32.55 46.38
N THR A 142 28.38 -33.13 46.20
CA THR A 142 29.12 -33.08 44.94
C THR A 142 29.29 -34.49 44.39
N THR A 143 28.84 -34.71 43.16
CA THR A 143 28.98 -35.99 42.47
C THR A 143 29.69 -35.80 41.15
N TYR A 144 30.78 -36.54 40.97
CA TYR A 144 31.64 -36.46 39.79
C TYR A 144 31.95 -37.85 39.21
N ALA A 145 31.80 -38.03 37.91
CA ALA A 145 32.26 -39.24 37.21
C ALA A 145 33.22 -38.88 36.06
N GLY A 146 34.35 -39.59 35.97
CA GLY A 146 35.23 -39.55 34.79
C GLY A 146 34.63 -40.24 33.57
N GLY A 147 33.66 -41.15 33.77
CA GLY A 147 32.81 -41.73 32.74
C GLY A 147 31.46 -41.03 32.63
N ALA A 148 30.41 -41.82 32.41
CA ALA A 148 29.02 -41.38 32.37
C ALA A 148 28.36 -41.46 33.76
N ILE A 149 27.41 -40.55 34.03
CA ILE A 149 26.46 -40.67 35.13
C ILE A 149 25.10 -41.05 34.54
N GLY A 150 24.52 -42.17 34.97
CA GLY A 150 23.16 -42.56 34.65
C GLY A 150 22.30 -42.58 35.92
N ILE A 151 21.21 -41.83 35.96
CA ILE A 151 20.26 -41.78 37.07
C ILE A 151 18.91 -42.31 36.60
N GLN A 152 18.40 -43.34 37.26
CA GLN A 152 17.07 -43.88 37.07
C GLN A 152 16.28 -43.78 38.37
N THR A 153 15.09 -43.19 38.34
CA THR A 153 14.17 -43.24 39.47
C THR A 153 12.70 -43.24 39.06
N ASP A 154 11.87 -43.96 39.80
CA ASP A 154 10.42 -43.98 39.57
C ASP A 154 9.69 -42.79 40.24
N ALA A 155 10.45 -41.93 40.94
CA ALA A 155 9.95 -40.75 41.64
C ALA A 155 10.75 -39.48 41.24
N THR A 156 10.94 -38.54 42.17
CA THR A 156 11.61 -37.26 41.91
C THR A 156 13.13 -37.35 42.12
N LEU A 157 13.90 -36.76 41.19
CA LEU A 157 15.27 -36.33 41.45
C LEU A 157 15.25 -34.89 42.00
N ASN A 158 15.57 -34.71 43.28
CA ASN A 158 15.81 -33.40 43.89
C ASN A 158 17.31 -33.11 43.86
N ASN A 159 17.76 -32.13 43.08
CA ASN A 159 19.16 -31.73 42.98
C ASN A 159 19.35 -30.28 43.42
N SER A 160 20.04 -30.09 44.54
CA SER A 160 20.52 -28.78 45.02
C SER A 160 22.05 -28.66 44.97
N GLY A 161 22.74 -29.75 44.65
CA GLY A 161 24.19 -29.83 44.59
C GLY A 161 24.75 -29.79 43.16
N THR A 162 25.92 -30.40 42.98
CA THR A 162 26.63 -30.47 41.68
C THR A 162 26.71 -31.91 41.18
N LEU A 163 26.10 -32.19 40.03
CA LEU A 163 26.18 -33.46 39.30
C LEU A 163 26.95 -33.25 37.99
N VAL A 164 28.15 -33.82 37.88
CA VAL A 164 29.04 -33.62 36.74
C VAL A 164 29.58 -34.96 36.22
N ALA A 165 29.40 -35.23 34.93
CA ALA A 165 30.03 -36.35 34.24
C ALA A 165 31.00 -35.84 33.17
N GLN A 166 32.15 -36.47 32.95
CA GLN A 166 33.04 -36.11 31.85
C GLN A 166 32.55 -36.61 30.48
N GLN A 167 31.80 -37.73 30.41
CA GLN A 167 31.36 -38.31 29.14
C GLN A 167 29.88 -38.06 28.81
N SER A 168 28.97 -38.32 29.74
CA SER A 168 27.54 -38.03 29.57
C SER A 168 26.80 -38.05 30.90
N LEU A 169 25.78 -37.21 31.04
CA LEU A 169 24.87 -37.21 32.18
C LEU A 169 23.46 -37.52 31.69
N GLY A 170 22.94 -38.69 32.06
CA GLY A 170 21.57 -39.13 31.75
C GLY A 170 20.72 -39.19 33.01
N VAL A 171 19.56 -38.55 33.00
CA VAL A 171 18.54 -38.61 34.05
C VAL A 171 17.23 -39.12 33.46
N ASN A 172 16.69 -40.18 34.03
CA ASN A 172 15.34 -40.69 33.75
C ASN A 172 14.58 -40.75 35.08
N ALA A 173 13.56 -39.91 35.23
CA ALA A 173 12.81 -39.77 36.47
C ALA A 173 11.30 -39.68 36.22
N GLN A 174 10.48 -39.79 37.27
CA GLN A 174 9.09 -39.30 37.18
C GLN A 174 9.09 -37.77 37.10
N SER A 175 9.88 -37.10 37.94
CA SER A 175 10.05 -35.65 37.91
C SER A 175 11.48 -35.26 38.27
N VAL A 176 11.89 -34.07 37.85
CA VAL A 176 13.20 -33.51 38.18
C VAL A 176 12.99 -32.13 38.78
N ALA A 177 13.58 -31.90 39.95
CA ALA A 177 13.62 -30.60 40.62
C ALA A 177 15.09 -30.26 40.90
N SER A 178 15.70 -29.41 40.08
CA SER A 178 17.10 -29.02 40.16
C SER A 178 17.25 -27.51 40.31
N THR A 179 17.74 -27.07 41.46
CA THR A 179 18.29 -25.72 41.65
C THR A 179 19.82 -25.70 41.55
N GLY A 180 20.44 -26.88 41.54
CA GLY A 180 21.88 -27.09 41.44
C GLY A 180 22.41 -27.17 40.00
N THR A 181 23.56 -27.81 39.84
CA THR A 181 24.21 -28.02 38.53
C THR A 181 23.95 -29.44 38.02
N LEU A 182 23.49 -29.54 36.77
CA LEU A 182 23.46 -30.75 35.96
C LEU A 182 24.42 -30.53 34.77
N ALA A 183 25.54 -31.24 34.72
CA ALA A 183 26.55 -31.00 33.69
C ALA A 183 27.16 -32.27 33.08
N ALA A 184 27.38 -32.21 31.77
CA ALA A 184 28.13 -33.20 31.00
C ALA A 184 29.33 -32.54 30.31
N GLY A 185 30.49 -33.19 30.40
CA GLY A 185 31.75 -32.75 29.80
C GLY A 185 32.37 -31.54 30.48
N LEU A 186 32.36 -31.51 31.82
CA LEU A 186 33.16 -30.56 32.59
C LEU A 186 34.24 -31.32 33.37
N ASN A 187 35.45 -30.79 33.36
CA ASN A 187 36.49 -31.18 34.31
C ASN A 187 36.16 -30.68 35.72
N PRO A 188 36.86 -31.16 36.76
CA PRO A 188 36.66 -30.69 38.14
C PRO A 188 36.95 -29.20 38.33
N ASP A 189 37.76 -28.60 37.44
CA ASP A 189 38.07 -27.17 37.38
C ASP A 189 37.01 -26.34 36.63
N GLY A 190 35.95 -26.99 36.12
CA GLY A 190 34.86 -26.35 35.37
C GLY A 190 35.18 -26.10 33.89
N VAL A 191 36.32 -26.58 33.38
CA VAL A 191 36.66 -26.44 31.95
C VAL A 191 35.89 -27.47 31.12
N PRO A 192 35.25 -27.05 30.01
CA PRO A 192 34.60 -27.99 29.08
C PRO A 192 35.61 -28.97 28.48
N VAL A 193 35.26 -30.26 28.48
CA VAL A 193 36.04 -31.34 27.88
C VAL A 193 35.15 -32.25 27.03
N GLY A 194 35.69 -32.69 25.89
CA GLY A 194 34.99 -33.56 24.95
C GLY A 194 33.73 -32.94 24.33
N GLY A 195 32.88 -33.81 23.77
CA GLY A 195 31.54 -33.48 23.27
C GLY A 195 30.49 -34.32 24.00
N ALA A 196 30.33 -34.06 25.29
CA ALA A 196 29.55 -34.87 26.21
C ALA A 196 28.08 -34.41 26.29
N ASP A 197 27.17 -35.37 26.23
CA ASP A 197 25.73 -35.08 26.17
C ASP A 197 25.06 -35.05 27.55
N LEU A 198 24.19 -34.06 27.75
CA LEU A 198 23.25 -33.98 28.88
C LEU A 198 21.86 -34.41 28.41
N THR A 199 21.29 -35.44 29.02
CA THR A 199 19.90 -35.87 28.76
C THR A 199 19.12 -35.88 30.07
N VAL A 200 18.03 -35.11 30.13
CA VAL A 200 17.10 -35.08 31.27
C VAL A 200 15.71 -35.42 30.76
N ASN A 201 15.25 -36.62 31.09
CA ASN A 201 13.93 -37.13 30.72
C ASN A 201 13.09 -37.32 31.99
N ALA A 202 11.93 -36.66 32.04
CA ALA A 202 10.91 -36.91 33.03
C ALA A 202 9.57 -37.27 32.35
N SER A 203 8.83 -38.21 32.94
CA SER A 203 7.44 -38.48 32.52
C SER A 203 6.46 -37.40 33.01
N GLY A 204 6.81 -36.71 34.11
CA GLY A 204 6.13 -35.54 34.67
C GLY A 204 6.97 -34.27 34.50
N ALA A 205 6.88 -33.33 35.45
CA ALA A 205 7.53 -32.02 35.35
C ALA A 205 9.07 -32.07 35.49
N VAL A 206 9.76 -31.24 34.71
CA VAL A 206 11.17 -30.87 34.90
C VAL A 206 11.25 -29.41 35.33
N SER A 207 11.68 -29.15 36.56
CA SER A 207 12.09 -27.83 37.02
C SER A 207 13.60 -27.83 37.18
N ALA A 208 14.35 -27.18 36.28
CA ALA A 208 15.82 -27.16 36.30
C ALA A 208 16.35 -25.71 36.24
N THR A 209 16.03 -24.94 37.29
CA THR A 209 16.29 -23.50 37.43
C THR A 209 17.75 -23.11 37.75
N GLY A 210 18.65 -24.10 37.90
CA GLY A 210 20.06 -23.87 38.20
C GLY A 210 20.94 -23.75 36.94
N ARG A 211 21.98 -24.60 36.86
CA ARG A 211 22.89 -24.68 35.71
C ARG A 211 22.70 -26.00 34.97
N ASN A 212 22.41 -25.94 33.68
CA ASN A 212 22.27 -27.12 32.81
C ASN A 212 23.31 -27.00 31.69
N LEU A 213 24.41 -27.74 31.77
CA LEU A 213 25.60 -27.52 30.93
C LEU A 213 25.98 -28.79 30.15
N ALA A 214 26.33 -28.65 28.86
CA ALA A 214 26.84 -29.76 28.05
C ALA A 214 27.94 -29.31 27.08
N SER A 215 29.09 -29.98 27.09
CA SER A 215 30.13 -29.75 26.06
C SER A 215 29.78 -30.35 24.70
N GLY A 216 28.84 -31.31 24.66
CA GLY A 216 28.20 -31.89 23.48
C GLY A 216 26.81 -31.30 23.29
N ASN A 217 25.78 -32.13 23.11
CA ASN A 217 24.37 -31.76 23.00
C ASN A 217 23.65 -31.77 24.36
N ALA A 218 22.50 -31.09 24.43
CA ALA A 218 21.61 -31.19 25.58
C ALA A 218 20.17 -31.47 25.14
N ALA A 219 19.49 -32.37 25.85
CA ALA A 219 18.07 -32.66 25.67
C ALA A 219 17.35 -32.62 27.03
N ILE A 220 16.32 -31.78 27.15
CA ILE A 220 15.48 -31.70 28.34
C ILE A 220 14.03 -31.94 27.92
N HIS A 221 13.44 -33.03 28.44
CA HIS A 221 12.09 -33.46 28.15
C HIS A 221 11.30 -33.63 29.46
N GLY A 222 10.10 -33.05 29.51
CA GLY A 222 9.11 -33.31 30.57
C GLY A 222 7.67 -33.30 30.07
N GLU A 223 6.72 -33.53 30.96
CA GLU A 223 5.32 -33.14 30.75
C GLU A 223 5.21 -31.61 30.65
N SER A 224 5.88 -30.91 31.55
CA SER A 224 6.14 -29.46 31.54
C SER A 224 7.61 -29.21 31.89
N VAL A 225 8.17 -28.10 31.41
CA VAL A 225 9.58 -27.74 31.63
C VAL A 225 9.67 -26.31 32.17
N HIS A 226 10.35 -26.12 33.29
CA HIS A 226 10.55 -24.83 33.93
C HIS A 226 12.04 -24.58 34.16
N LEU A 227 12.59 -23.60 33.44
CA LEU A 227 13.99 -23.20 33.44
C LEU A 227 14.14 -21.70 33.77
N ALA A 228 13.14 -21.08 34.37
CA ALA A 228 13.16 -19.66 34.69
C ALA A 228 14.40 -19.30 35.53
N GLY A 229 15.07 -18.21 35.15
CA GLY A 229 16.32 -17.74 35.76
C GLY A 229 17.54 -18.66 35.60
N SER A 230 17.42 -19.79 34.89
CA SER A 230 18.52 -20.74 34.72
C SER A 230 19.62 -20.24 33.76
N GLN A 231 20.78 -20.88 33.84
CA GLN A 231 21.79 -20.88 32.77
C GLN A 231 21.80 -22.27 32.11
N THR A 232 21.21 -22.35 30.92
CA THR A 232 21.19 -23.57 30.12
C THR A 232 22.09 -23.36 28.89
N ALA A 233 23.21 -24.07 28.82
CA ALA A 233 24.21 -23.85 27.76
C ALA A 233 24.77 -25.16 27.22
N THR A 234 24.89 -25.24 25.89
CA THR A 234 25.47 -26.38 25.20
C THR A 234 26.33 -25.93 24.03
N ASN A 235 27.45 -26.60 23.75
CA ASN A 235 28.26 -26.29 22.56
C ASN A 235 27.67 -26.93 21.28
N GLY A 236 26.91 -28.00 21.42
CA GLY A 236 26.20 -28.69 20.34
C GLY A 236 24.75 -28.23 20.23
N ASN A 237 23.86 -29.17 19.90
CA ASN A 237 22.44 -28.90 19.74
C ASN A 237 21.71 -28.90 21.08
N LEU A 238 20.70 -28.03 21.22
CA LEU A 238 19.80 -28.00 22.36
C LEU A 238 18.39 -28.42 21.92
N SER A 239 17.82 -29.43 22.57
CA SER A 239 16.43 -29.84 22.41
C SER A 239 15.67 -29.63 23.72
N LEU A 240 14.62 -28.81 23.69
CA LEU A 240 13.72 -28.60 24.81
C LEU A 240 12.31 -29.03 24.40
N SER A 241 11.70 -29.96 25.15
CA SER A 241 10.36 -30.42 24.82
C SER A 241 9.47 -30.62 26.03
N ALA A 242 8.19 -30.29 25.85
CA ALA A 242 7.14 -30.48 26.83
C ALA A 242 5.97 -31.22 26.18
N SER A 243 5.66 -32.42 26.69
CA SER A 243 4.70 -33.31 26.05
C SER A 243 3.25 -32.89 26.25
N ALA A 244 2.90 -32.14 27.29
CA ALA A 244 1.52 -31.67 27.52
C ALA A 244 1.44 -30.21 27.97
N GLY A 245 2.35 -29.78 28.84
CA GLY A 245 2.44 -28.44 29.40
C GLY A 245 3.27 -27.47 28.56
N GLY A 246 3.72 -26.40 29.23
CA GLY A 246 4.55 -25.34 28.64
C GLY A 246 6.05 -25.47 28.95
N LEU A 247 6.81 -24.57 28.35
CA LEU A 247 8.22 -24.30 28.66
C LEU A 247 8.36 -22.86 29.15
N ASP A 248 8.86 -22.70 30.37
CA ASP A 248 9.12 -21.39 30.97
C ASP A 248 10.63 -21.11 31.01
N LEU A 249 11.05 -20.08 30.28
CA LEU A 249 12.40 -19.52 30.17
C LEU A 249 12.45 -18.09 30.72
N THR A 250 11.50 -17.67 31.55
CA THR A 250 11.42 -16.30 32.06
C THR A 250 12.74 -15.91 32.73
N GLY A 251 13.38 -14.83 32.24
CA GLY A 251 14.66 -14.35 32.75
C GLY A 251 15.84 -15.34 32.64
N ALA A 252 15.70 -16.43 31.89
CA ALA A 252 16.74 -17.42 31.70
C ALA A 252 17.73 -17.02 30.60
N THR A 253 18.95 -17.55 30.66
CA THR A 253 19.91 -17.53 29.54
C THR A 253 20.03 -18.95 28.99
N THR A 254 19.57 -19.14 27.74
CA THR A 254 19.51 -20.43 27.08
C THR A 254 20.25 -20.36 25.74
N THR A 255 21.39 -21.02 25.64
CA THR A 255 22.31 -20.89 24.49
C THR A 255 22.70 -22.25 23.92
N ALA A 256 22.60 -22.41 22.59
CA ALA A 256 23.13 -23.56 21.86
C ALA A 256 24.25 -23.12 20.90
N GLY A 257 25.40 -23.79 20.92
CA GLY A 257 26.44 -23.57 19.90
C GLY A 257 26.04 -24.10 18.52
N GLY A 258 25.21 -25.15 18.49
CA GLY A 258 24.58 -25.72 17.30
C GLY A 258 23.14 -25.23 17.10
N ALA A 259 22.27 -26.13 16.69
CA ALA A 259 20.84 -25.86 16.49
C ALA A 259 20.07 -25.92 17.82
N LEU A 260 19.08 -25.05 17.94
CA LEU A 260 18.12 -25.04 19.03
C LEU A 260 16.75 -25.47 18.51
N ALA A 261 16.20 -26.53 19.10
CA ALA A 261 14.85 -27.01 18.81
C ALA A 261 13.98 -26.95 20.07
N VAL A 262 12.85 -26.27 19.98
CA VAL A 262 11.83 -26.26 21.02
C VAL A 262 10.53 -26.83 20.47
N ASN A 263 9.97 -27.82 21.17
CA ASN A 263 8.68 -28.42 20.81
C ASN A 263 7.78 -28.55 22.05
N VAL A 264 6.78 -27.68 22.16
CA VAL A 264 5.85 -27.66 23.29
C VAL A 264 4.40 -27.60 22.80
N ARG A 265 3.50 -28.33 23.44
CA ARG A 265 2.06 -28.23 23.15
C ARG A 265 1.41 -27.01 23.81
N GLY A 266 1.92 -26.59 24.97
CA GLY A 266 1.48 -25.41 25.71
C GLY A 266 2.19 -24.12 25.32
N ALA A 267 2.30 -23.19 26.27
CA ALA A 267 2.99 -21.92 26.08
C ALA A 267 4.53 -22.08 26.16
N LEU A 268 5.25 -21.42 25.28
CA LEU A 268 6.66 -21.08 25.44
C LEU A 268 6.75 -19.65 25.95
N VAL A 269 7.31 -19.46 27.14
CA VAL A 269 7.47 -18.14 27.78
C VAL A 269 8.95 -17.81 27.85
N ASN A 270 9.42 -16.84 27.06
CA ASN A 270 10.78 -16.31 27.04
C ASN A 270 10.82 -14.85 27.52
N ASP A 271 9.89 -14.46 28.39
CA ASP A 271 9.78 -13.08 28.86
C ASP A 271 11.03 -12.65 29.63
N ARG A 272 11.64 -11.54 29.20
CA ARG A 272 12.95 -11.06 29.70
C ARG A 272 14.08 -12.11 29.63
N GLY A 273 13.87 -13.21 28.89
CA GLY A 273 14.86 -14.26 28.68
C GLY A 273 15.72 -14.01 27.46
N GLN A 274 16.82 -14.75 27.36
CA GLN A 274 17.67 -14.82 26.17
C GLN A 274 17.70 -16.25 25.66
N LEU A 275 17.29 -16.43 24.42
CA LEU A 275 17.28 -17.70 23.72
C LEU A 275 18.08 -17.56 22.43
N SER A 276 19.25 -18.20 22.35
CA SER A 276 20.14 -18.05 21.20
C SER A 276 20.72 -19.37 20.69
N SER A 277 20.99 -19.41 19.38
CA SER A 277 21.68 -20.53 18.72
C SER A 277 22.75 -20.08 17.74
N GLY A 278 23.87 -20.82 17.66
CA GLY A 278 24.89 -20.63 16.63
C GLY A 278 24.46 -21.11 15.23
N ALA A 279 23.43 -21.97 15.16
CA ALA A 279 22.81 -22.42 13.91
C ALA A 279 21.31 -22.06 13.88
N ALA A 280 20.44 -22.98 13.45
CA ALA A 280 19.00 -22.76 13.36
C ALA A 280 18.32 -22.74 14.74
N THR A 281 17.44 -21.77 14.96
CA THR A 281 16.48 -21.74 16.08
C THR A 281 15.10 -22.08 15.54
N THR A 282 14.59 -23.26 15.89
CA THR A 282 13.27 -23.75 15.52
C THR A 282 12.37 -23.86 16.74
N LEU A 283 11.30 -23.06 16.78
CA LEU A 283 10.35 -23.02 17.89
C LEU A 283 8.97 -23.46 17.41
N ALA A 284 8.42 -24.51 18.01
CA ALA A 284 7.04 -24.94 17.84
C ALA A 284 6.33 -24.92 19.20
N ALA A 285 5.28 -24.11 19.32
CA ALA A 285 4.54 -23.92 20.57
C ALA A 285 3.03 -23.77 20.36
N GLY A 286 2.24 -24.01 21.40
CA GLY A 286 0.83 -23.64 21.45
C GLY A 286 0.63 -22.11 21.45
N SER A 287 1.44 -21.40 22.23
CA SER A 287 1.59 -19.95 22.17
C SER A 287 3.02 -19.56 22.51
N LEU A 288 3.46 -18.39 22.10
CA LEU A 288 4.81 -17.88 22.37
C LEU A 288 4.72 -16.49 22.98
N SER A 289 5.31 -16.30 24.16
CA SER A 289 5.55 -14.98 24.76
C SER A 289 7.04 -14.70 24.78
N ASN A 290 7.45 -13.54 24.27
CA ASN A 290 8.81 -13.03 24.23
C ASN A 290 8.82 -11.56 24.68
N GLN A 291 8.03 -11.21 25.69
CA GLN A 291 7.87 -9.82 26.12
C GLN A 291 9.16 -9.33 26.78
N GLY A 292 9.77 -8.29 26.20
CA GLY A 292 11.09 -7.81 26.60
C GLY A 292 12.21 -8.85 26.51
N GLY A 293 11.96 -9.99 25.85
CA GLY A 293 12.91 -11.08 25.67
C GLY A 293 13.66 -11.02 24.34
N GLN A 294 14.64 -11.89 24.18
CA GLN A 294 15.44 -12.03 22.96
C GLN A 294 15.40 -13.47 22.46
N ILE A 295 15.07 -13.65 21.18
CA ILE A 295 15.18 -14.91 20.44
C ILE A 295 16.04 -14.64 19.20
N GLU A 296 17.17 -15.33 19.08
CA GLU A 296 18.11 -15.15 17.98
C GLU A 296 18.71 -16.45 17.45
N GLY A 297 19.00 -16.49 16.15
CA GLY A 297 19.69 -17.62 15.53
C GLY A 297 20.25 -17.27 14.16
N ALA A 298 21.08 -18.15 13.59
CA ALA A 298 21.54 -18.01 12.21
C ALA A 298 20.37 -18.18 11.22
N GLU A 299 19.44 -19.09 11.53
CA GLU A 299 18.17 -19.26 10.82
C GLU A 299 17.04 -19.26 11.85
N LEU A 300 15.91 -18.64 11.54
CA LEU A 300 14.80 -18.48 12.47
C LEU A 300 13.51 -19.06 11.88
N ALA A 301 12.98 -20.09 12.54
CA ALA A 301 11.71 -20.72 12.21
C ALA A 301 10.81 -20.80 13.46
N ILE A 302 9.81 -19.93 13.54
CA ILE A 302 8.86 -19.88 14.66
C ILE A 302 7.47 -20.26 14.17
N ARG A 303 6.83 -21.20 14.88
CA ARG A 303 5.43 -21.59 14.67
C ARG A 303 4.71 -21.65 16.02
N ALA A 304 3.81 -20.69 16.23
CA ALA A 304 2.83 -20.72 17.32
C ALA A 304 1.46 -21.09 16.74
N SER A 305 0.76 -22.10 17.28
CA SER A 305 -0.59 -22.42 16.82
C SER A 305 -1.65 -21.42 17.30
N GLY A 306 -1.35 -20.68 18.37
CA GLY A 306 -2.10 -19.53 18.88
C GLY A 306 -1.31 -18.23 18.74
N ASP A 307 -1.26 -17.45 19.81
CA ASP A 307 -0.67 -16.11 19.82
C ASP A 307 0.87 -16.14 19.91
N LEU A 308 1.49 -15.14 19.28
CA LEU A 308 2.90 -14.79 19.38
C LEU A 308 3.01 -13.35 19.89
N LEU A 309 3.45 -13.18 21.14
CA LEU A 309 3.60 -11.89 21.80
C LEU A 309 5.07 -11.50 21.85
N ASN A 310 5.47 -10.47 21.10
CA ASN A 310 6.82 -9.93 21.03
C ASN A 310 6.86 -8.46 21.49
N GLN A 311 5.98 -8.07 22.41
CA GLN A 311 5.90 -6.68 22.88
C GLN A 311 7.21 -6.26 23.57
N GLY A 312 7.85 -5.21 23.06
CA GLY A 312 9.17 -4.76 23.53
C GLY A 312 10.30 -5.80 23.41
N GLY A 313 10.05 -6.96 22.79
CA GLY A 313 11.01 -8.04 22.59
C GLY A 313 11.73 -7.96 21.25
N SER A 314 12.67 -8.88 21.02
CA SER A 314 13.35 -9.02 19.73
C SER A 314 13.36 -10.45 19.20
N LEU A 315 12.98 -10.61 17.93
CA LEU A 315 13.14 -11.81 17.13
C LEU A 315 14.16 -11.50 16.02
N LYS A 316 15.32 -12.16 16.02
CA LYS A 316 16.42 -11.82 15.10
C LYS A 316 16.97 -13.04 14.38
N GLN A 317 17.04 -12.96 13.07
CA GLN A 317 17.83 -13.87 12.26
C GLN A 317 19.11 -13.19 11.77
N LEU A 318 20.25 -13.79 12.11
CA LEU A 318 21.57 -13.25 11.80
C LEU A 318 22.12 -13.75 10.45
N GLY A 319 21.76 -14.97 10.05
CA GLY A 319 22.22 -15.61 8.81
C GLY A 319 21.32 -15.34 7.59
N GLN A 320 21.72 -15.96 6.47
CA GLN A 320 21.21 -15.67 5.12
C GLN A 320 20.13 -16.66 4.63
N GLY A 321 19.81 -17.70 5.40
CA GLY A 321 18.70 -18.62 5.11
C GLY A 321 17.34 -17.93 5.23
N ASP A 322 16.26 -18.54 4.75
CA ASP A 322 14.94 -17.92 4.83
C ASP A 322 14.38 -17.94 6.26
N ALA A 323 13.78 -16.83 6.68
CA ALA A 323 13.14 -16.70 7.98
C ALA A 323 11.63 -16.93 7.88
N THR A 324 11.05 -17.65 8.85
CA THR A 324 9.60 -17.90 8.91
C THR A 324 9.06 -17.65 10.31
N ILE A 325 8.01 -16.83 10.43
CA ILE A 325 7.30 -16.55 11.67
C ILE A 325 5.81 -16.75 11.42
N VAL A 326 5.21 -17.76 12.05
CA VAL A 326 3.79 -18.08 11.91
C VAL A 326 3.11 -18.04 13.27
N ALA A 327 1.98 -17.32 13.34
CA ALA A 327 1.07 -17.31 14.49
C ALA A 327 -0.34 -17.70 14.03
N GLY A 328 -0.88 -18.81 14.53
CA GLY A 328 -2.27 -19.19 14.23
C GLY A 328 -3.31 -18.21 14.80
N GLY A 329 -2.91 -17.41 15.79
CA GLY A 329 -3.65 -16.29 16.39
C GLY A 329 -3.05 -14.92 16.08
N LYS A 330 -2.93 -14.06 17.09
CA LYS A 330 -2.35 -12.72 16.99
C LYS A 330 -0.82 -12.79 17.02
N LEU A 331 -0.16 -12.11 16.09
CA LEU A 331 1.23 -11.69 16.22
C LEU A 331 1.27 -10.24 16.71
N ASP A 332 1.75 -10.03 17.94
CA ASP A 332 1.85 -8.72 18.57
C ASP A 332 3.31 -8.28 18.71
N ASN A 333 3.74 -7.40 17.82
CA ASN A 333 5.07 -6.79 17.80
C ASN A 333 5.04 -5.32 18.29
N THR A 334 4.07 -4.95 19.15
CA THR A 334 3.95 -3.57 19.66
C THR A 334 5.24 -3.15 20.39
N GLY A 335 5.90 -2.10 19.90
CA GLY A 335 7.20 -1.65 20.42
C GLY A 335 8.34 -2.69 20.34
N GLY A 336 8.10 -3.81 19.67
CA GLY A 336 9.05 -4.91 19.49
C GLY A 336 9.83 -4.80 18.18
N THR A 337 10.76 -5.73 17.99
CA THR A 337 11.57 -5.84 16.77
C THR A 337 11.49 -7.25 16.19
N VAL A 338 11.24 -7.33 14.88
CA VAL A 338 11.48 -8.50 14.04
C VAL A 338 12.52 -8.11 12.99
N ALA A 339 13.66 -8.79 12.96
CA ALA A 339 14.70 -8.50 11.98
C ALA A 339 15.23 -9.79 11.35
N ALA A 340 15.36 -9.82 10.02
CA ALA A 340 15.92 -10.96 9.32
C ALA A 340 16.87 -10.56 8.19
N ASN A 341 18.05 -11.18 8.18
CA ASN A 341 19.08 -11.03 7.15
C ASN A 341 18.95 -12.03 5.99
N GLY A 342 17.95 -12.91 6.03
CA GLY A 342 17.73 -13.97 5.06
C GLY A 342 17.49 -13.47 3.63
N ARG A 343 17.40 -14.39 2.66
CA ARG A 343 16.91 -14.02 1.31
C ARG A 343 15.44 -13.60 1.35
N ASN A 344 14.60 -14.36 2.06
CA ASN A 344 13.19 -14.05 2.27
C ASN A 344 12.83 -14.00 3.76
N LEU A 345 11.79 -13.25 4.10
CA LEU A 345 11.14 -13.28 5.41
C LEU A 345 9.63 -13.48 5.21
N THR A 346 9.08 -14.55 5.76
CA THR A 346 7.64 -14.82 5.76
C THR A 346 7.07 -14.60 7.16
N ILE A 347 6.05 -13.75 7.24
CA ILE A 347 5.23 -13.50 8.42
C ILE A 347 3.78 -13.87 8.06
N ASP A 348 3.20 -14.81 8.79
CA ASP A 348 1.80 -15.22 8.64
C ASP A 348 1.10 -15.19 10.01
N ALA A 349 -0.01 -14.48 10.11
CA ALA A 349 -0.80 -14.39 11.33
C ALA A 349 -2.32 -14.33 11.09
N ALA A 350 -3.14 -14.75 12.07
CA ALA A 350 -4.58 -14.44 12.00
C ALA A 350 -4.85 -12.94 12.10
N SER A 351 -4.07 -12.24 12.94
CA SER A 351 -4.03 -10.78 13.02
C SER A 351 -2.62 -10.31 13.36
N LEU A 352 -2.22 -9.15 12.86
CA LEU A 352 -0.89 -8.60 13.06
C LEU A 352 -0.98 -7.21 13.68
N THR A 353 -0.26 -6.99 14.78
CA THR A 353 -0.09 -5.66 15.38
C THR A 353 1.40 -5.32 15.41
N ASN A 354 1.81 -4.35 14.61
CA ASN A 354 3.15 -3.76 14.56
C ASN A 354 3.11 -2.28 14.98
N ASP A 355 2.09 -1.87 15.74
CA ASP A 355 1.90 -0.48 16.13
C ASP A 355 3.08 -0.02 17.01
N GLY A 356 3.78 1.04 16.61
CA GLY A 356 5.04 1.47 17.23
C GLY A 356 6.20 0.46 17.19
N GLY A 357 6.05 -0.67 16.49
CA GLY A 357 7.04 -1.73 16.35
C GLY A 357 7.87 -1.62 15.08
N GLN A 358 8.83 -2.53 14.92
CA GLN A 358 9.70 -2.60 13.74
C GLN A 358 9.75 -4.02 13.16
N MET A 359 9.54 -4.13 11.85
CA MET A 359 9.79 -5.31 11.04
C MET A 359 10.75 -4.95 9.91
N SER A 360 11.96 -5.49 9.93
CA SER A 360 13.01 -5.14 8.96
C SER A 360 13.59 -6.39 8.30
N HIS A 361 13.54 -6.43 6.98
CA HIS A 361 14.14 -7.51 6.19
C HIS A 361 15.30 -6.97 5.35
N ALA A 362 16.53 -7.29 5.75
CA ALA A 362 17.74 -6.82 5.07
C ALA A 362 18.02 -7.58 3.75
N GLY A 363 17.29 -8.67 3.49
CA GLY A 363 17.36 -9.45 2.27
C GLY A 363 16.86 -8.71 1.03
N THR A 364 17.31 -9.18 -0.14
CA THR A 364 16.91 -8.67 -1.45
C THR A 364 15.79 -9.47 -2.12
N GLY A 365 15.27 -10.51 -1.45
CA GLY A 365 14.14 -11.30 -1.92
C GLY A 365 12.80 -10.71 -1.46
N LEU A 366 11.89 -11.55 -0.97
CA LEU A 366 10.54 -11.14 -0.59
C LEU A 366 10.38 -11.05 0.93
N LEU A 367 9.91 -9.89 1.40
CA LEU A 367 9.20 -9.77 2.66
C LEU A 367 7.71 -10.01 2.43
N SER A 368 7.20 -11.17 2.85
CA SER A 368 5.78 -11.50 2.82
C SER A 368 5.17 -11.29 4.21
N VAL A 369 4.17 -10.42 4.30
CA VAL A 369 3.41 -10.13 5.52
C VAL A 369 1.95 -10.42 5.25
N THR A 370 1.49 -11.59 5.68
CA THR A 370 0.13 -12.06 5.44
C THR A 370 -0.67 -12.08 6.74
N SER A 371 -1.87 -11.50 6.69
CA SER A 371 -2.84 -11.59 7.77
C SER A 371 -4.25 -11.90 7.26
N ARG A 372 -4.95 -12.83 7.90
CA ARG A 372 -6.38 -13.08 7.61
C ARG A 372 -7.28 -11.94 8.10
N GLY A 373 -6.85 -11.21 9.13
CA GLY A 373 -7.56 -10.12 9.78
C GLY A 373 -6.86 -8.78 9.57
N ARG A 374 -6.83 -7.94 10.62
CA ARG A 374 -6.16 -6.63 10.55
C ARG A 374 -4.64 -6.79 10.63
N THR A 375 -3.92 -6.05 9.79
CA THR A 375 -2.52 -5.66 9.99
C THR A 375 -2.46 -4.21 10.43
N GLY A 376 -2.10 -3.98 11.70
CA GLY A 376 -1.79 -2.66 12.24
C GLY A 376 -0.30 -2.36 12.12
N ASN A 377 0.02 -1.17 11.63
CA ASN A 377 1.35 -0.59 11.57
C ASN A 377 1.31 0.89 11.99
N ALA A 378 0.42 1.25 12.91
CA ALA A 378 0.23 2.64 13.30
C ALA A 378 1.46 3.16 14.05
N GLY A 379 2.14 4.18 13.51
CA GLY A 379 3.42 4.65 14.05
C GLY A 379 4.56 3.63 13.99
N GLY A 380 4.36 2.50 13.29
CA GLY A 380 5.32 1.41 13.16
C GLY A 380 6.09 1.46 11.85
N VAL A 381 7.03 0.52 11.68
CA VAL A 381 7.85 0.38 10.48
C VAL A 381 7.79 -1.06 9.96
N ILE A 382 7.48 -1.22 8.67
CA ILE A 382 7.67 -2.46 7.91
C ILE A 382 8.54 -2.13 6.70
N GLN A 383 9.75 -2.68 6.62
CA GLN A 383 10.70 -2.31 5.58
C GLN A 383 11.51 -3.49 5.05
N THR A 384 11.95 -3.38 3.80
CA THR A 384 12.83 -4.36 3.18
C THR A 384 13.76 -3.79 2.09
N ASN A 385 14.93 -4.42 1.91
CA ASN A 385 15.81 -4.18 0.77
C ASN A 385 15.36 -4.89 -0.53
N GLY A 386 14.36 -5.76 -0.47
CA GLY A 386 13.79 -6.47 -1.61
C GLY A 386 12.38 -6.00 -1.95
N ASP A 387 11.53 -6.94 -2.38
CA ASP A 387 10.10 -6.69 -2.60
C ASP A 387 9.31 -6.87 -1.30
N LEU A 388 8.24 -6.10 -1.13
CA LEU A 388 7.33 -6.19 0.01
C LEU A 388 5.93 -6.55 -0.47
N GLN A 389 5.38 -7.64 0.05
CA GLN A 389 3.99 -8.04 -0.14
C GLN A 389 3.26 -8.05 1.20
N ALA A 390 2.33 -7.12 1.39
CA ALA A 390 1.44 -7.07 2.53
C ALA A 390 0.01 -7.43 2.10
N GLN A 391 -0.53 -8.52 2.63
CA GLN A 391 -1.90 -8.96 2.39
C GLN A 391 -2.66 -9.01 3.71
N ALA A 392 -3.78 -8.32 3.82
CA ALA A 392 -4.55 -8.25 5.06
C ALA A 392 -6.06 -8.24 4.81
N GLY A 393 -6.84 -8.58 5.83
CA GLY A 393 -8.27 -8.25 5.91
C GLY A 393 -8.50 -6.74 5.98
N ALA A 394 -7.69 -6.03 6.75
CA ALA A 394 -7.60 -4.56 6.73
C ALA A 394 -6.16 -4.15 7.03
N LEU A 395 -5.68 -3.07 6.41
CA LEU A 395 -4.32 -2.58 6.60
C LEU A 395 -4.36 -1.16 7.13
N ASP A 396 -3.74 -0.92 8.29
CA ASP A 396 -3.65 0.40 8.92
C ASP A 396 -2.19 0.81 9.05
N ASN A 397 -1.74 1.72 8.19
CA ASN A 397 -0.43 2.33 8.19
C ASN A 397 -0.48 3.79 8.71
N SER A 398 -1.44 4.13 9.57
CA SER A 398 -1.62 5.51 10.03
C SER A 398 -0.39 6.01 10.81
N ARG A 399 0.23 7.11 10.39
CA ARG A 399 1.50 7.62 10.94
C ARG A 399 2.67 6.62 10.88
N GLY A 400 2.52 5.51 10.16
CA GLY A 400 3.52 4.46 10.00
C GLY A 400 4.29 4.55 8.69
N THR A 401 5.24 3.65 8.52
CA THR A 401 6.05 3.50 7.29
C THR A 401 5.97 2.08 6.77
N ILE A 402 5.63 1.93 5.48
CA ILE A 402 5.81 0.71 4.70
C ILE A 402 6.74 1.05 3.54
N SER A 403 7.91 0.41 3.45
CA SER A 403 8.89 0.76 2.41
C SER A 403 9.66 -0.43 1.84
N ALA A 404 9.93 -0.39 0.54
CA ALA A 404 10.74 -1.39 -0.15
C ALA A 404 11.71 -0.75 -1.14
N GLN A 405 12.94 -1.26 -1.21
CA GLN A 405 13.87 -0.95 -2.29
C GLN A 405 13.51 -1.66 -3.61
N GLY A 406 12.61 -2.65 -3.55
CA GLY A 406 11.89 -3.22 -4.68
C GLY A 406 10.46 -2.67 -4.79
N LYS A 407 9.53 -3.53 -5.19
CA LYS A 407 8.11 -3.19 -5.35
C LYS A 407 7.37 -3.36 -4.02
N VAL A 408 6.49 -2.42 -3.69
CA VAL A 408 5.49 -2.61 -2.63
C VAL A 408 4.18 -3.05 -3.25
N THR A 409 3.62 -4.16 -2.74
CA THR A 409 2.27 -4.63 -3.02
C THR A 409 1.50 -4.71 -1.70
N ALA A 410 0.58 -3.78 -1.47
CA ALA A 410 -0.27 -3.76 -0.28
C ALA A 410 -1.73 -3.98 -0.67
N ILE A 411 -2.30 -5.11 -0.24
CA ILE A 411 -3.66 -5.54 -0.60
C ILE A 411 -4.46 -5.74 0.69
N ALA A 412 -5.59 -5.04 0.79
CA ALA A 412 -6.57 -5.22 1.84
C ALA A 412 -7.89 -5.74 1.25
N SER A 413 -8.48 -6.80 1.80
CA SER A 413 -9.84 -7.22 1.38
C SER A 413 -10.92 -6.26 1.86
N GLY A 414 -10.69 -5.57 2.97
CA GLY A 414 -11.44 -4.42 3.47
C GLY A 414 -10.67 -3.11 3.27
N HIS A 415 -10.65 -2.25 4.28
CA HIS A 415 -10.05 -0.91 4.20
C HIS A 415 -8.51 -0.93 4.25
N LEU A 416 -7.90 -0.02 3.50
CA LEU A 416 -6.47 0.33 3.57
C LEU A 416 -6.35 1.78 4.00
N SER A 417 -5.75 2.05 5.16
CA SER A 417 -5.47 3.40 5.65
C SER A 417 -3.98 3.68 5.63
N ASN A 418 -3.59 4.80 5.05
CA ASN A 418 -2.26 5.41 5.07
C ASN A 418 -2.34 6.85 5.58
N ARG A 419 -3.27 7.14 6.51
CA ARG A 419 -3.49 8.50 7.01
C ARG A 419 -2.25 9.02 7.74
N GLN A 420 -1.70 10.15 7.30
CA GLN A 420 -0.44 10.69 7.83
C GLN A 420 0.74 9.70 7.78
N GLY A 421 0.62 8.61 7.02
CA GLY A 421 1.62 7.57 6.87
C GLY A 421 2.43 7.71 5.59
N SER A 422 3.44 6.87 5.44
CA SER A 422 4.25 6.77 4.23
C SER A 422 4.24 5.34 3.68
N VAL A 423 3.93 5.21 2.39
CA VAL A 423 4.15 3.99 1.62
C VAL A 423 5.08 4.31 0.45
N TYR A 424 6.19 3.59 0.34
CA TYR A 424 7.17 3.80 -0.72
C TYR A 424 7.67 2.50 -1.32
N GLY A 425 7.55 2.34 -2.64
CA GLY A 425 8.20 1.27 -3.38
C GLY A 425 9.12 1.83 -4.45
N ASN A 426 10.39 1.48 -4.45
CA ASN A 426 11.35 2.06 -5.39
C ASN A 426 11.06 1.64 -6.85
N THR A 427 10.77 0.36 -7.11
CA THR A 427 10.54 -0.13 -8.48
C THR A 427 9.07 -0.16 -8.89
N GLY A 428 8.16 0.08 -7.94
CA GLY A 428 6.73 0.17 -8.18
C GLY A 428 5.93 0.16 -6.88
N LEU A 429 4.71 0.67 -6.94
CA LEU A 429 3.76 0.67 -5.82
C LEU A 429 2.39 0.22 -6.31
N MET A 430 1.86 -0.84 -5.69
CA MET A 430 0.47 -1.27 -5.86
C MET A 430 -0.26 -1.21 -4.51
N LEU A 431 -1.32 -0.40 -4.45
CA LEU A 431 -2.29 -0.37 -3.36
C LEU A 431 -3.63 -0.88 -3.87
N ALA A 432 -4.19 -1.91 -3.23
CA ALA A 432 -5.50 -2.44 -3.58
C ALA A 432 -6.37 -2.63 -2.34
N SER A 433 -7.64 -2.23 -2.44
CA SER A 433 -8.63 -2.38 -1.37
C SER A 433 -9.96 -2.90 -1.91
N GLY A 434 -10.51 -3.90 -1.24
CA GLY A 434 -11.90 -4.35 -1.45
C GLY A 434 -12.96 -3.45 -0.79
N ALA A 435 -12.54 -2.33 -0.19
CA ALA A 435 -13.41 -1.26 0.29
C ALA A 435 -12.81 0.13 -0.04
N THR A 436 -12.22 0.83 0.94
CA THR A 436 -11.63 2.17 0.75
C THR A 436 -10.12 2.18 0.86
N VAL A 437 -9.48 3.04 0.07
CA VAL A 437 -8.09 3.48 0.30
C VAL A 437 -8.16 4.90 0.87
N ASP A 438 -7.65 5.11 2.09
CA ASP A 438 -7.56 6.42 2.73
C ASP A 438 -6.10 6.86 2.87
N ASN A 439 -5.66 7.75 1.99
CA ASN A 439 -4.36 8.40 1.97
C ASN A 439 -4.42 9.85 2.49
N SER A 440 -5.38 10.19 3.35
CA SER A 440 -5.56 11.56 3.83
C SER A 440 -4.32 12.07 4.58
N ALA A 441 -3.78 13.21 4.17
CA ALA A 441 -2.51 13.77 4.65
C ALA A 441 -1.33 12.77 4.62
N GLY A 442 -1.46 11.68 3.85
CA GLY A 442 -0.47 10.62 3.72
C GLY A 442 0.34 10.75 2.43
N SER A 443 1.36 9.92 2.30
CA SER A 443 2.22 9.84 1.13
C SER A 443 2.27 8.40 0.63
N ALA A 444 1.89 8.18 -0.64
CA ALA A 444 2.08 6.91 -1.33
C ALA A 444 2.80 7.18 -2.65
N GLN A 445 4.08 6.82 -2.71
CA GLN A 445 4.97 7.23 -3.80
C GLN A 445 5.84 6.08 -4.31
N THR A 446 6.33 6.22 -5.53
CA THR A 446 7.23 5.24 -6.14
C THR A 446 8.16 5.90 -7.15
N ALA A 447 9.34 5.32 -7.39
CA ALA A 447 10.20 5.69 -8.52
C ALA A 447 9.96 4.79 -9.76
N GLY A 448 8.93 3.93 -9.73
CA GLY A 448 8.45 3.14 -10.87
C GLY A 448 6.97 3.40 -11.15
N ASP A 449 6.22 2.33 -11.44
CA ASP A 449 4.78 2.42 -11.73
C ASP A 449 3.93 2.52 -10.47
N LEU A 450 2.96 3.44 -10.49
CA LEU A 450 1.94 3.59 -9.46
C LEU A 450 0.62 2.95 -9.90
N ALA A 451 0.11 1.99 -9.13
CA ALA A 451 -1.21 1.42 -9.28
C ALA A 451 -2.00 1.53 -7.96
N VAL A 452 -3.15 2.20 -8.00
CA VAL A 452 -4.06 2.31 -6.85
C VAL A 452 -5.47 1.89 -7.26
N SER A 453 -6.06 0.95 -6.54
CA SER A 453 -7.42 0.49 -6.80
C SER A 453 -8.23 0.35 -5.52
N ALA A 454 -9.43 0.91 -5.50
CA ALA A 454 -10.42 0.74 -4.43
C ALA A 454 -11.77 0.35 -5.04
N THR A 455 -12.47 -0.64 -4.50
CA THR A 455 -13.84 -0.93 -4.96
C THR A 455 -14.84 0.14 -4.51
N GLY A 456 -14.55 0.83 -3.39
CA GLY A 456 -15.29 1.95 -2.83
C GLY A 456 -14.59 3.29 -3.08
N ALA A 457 -14.39 4.08 -2.02
CA ALA A 457 -13.78 5.40 -2.13
C ALA A 457 -12.24 5.35 -2.06
N LEU A 458 -11.57 6.16 -2.86
CA LEU A 458 -10.18 6.58 -2.66
C LEU A 458 -10.18 8.01 -2.11
N VAL A 459 -9.74 8.18 -0.87
CA VAL A 459 -9.60 9.50 -0.23
C VAL A 459 -8.13 9.88 -0.24
N ASN A 460 -7.78 10.95 -0.94
CA ASN A 460 -6.44 11.53 -1.05
C ASN A 460 -6.45 13.02 -0.62
N GLN A 461 -7.33 13.39 0.31
CA GLN A 461 -7.41 14.76 0.81
C GLN A 461 -6.10 15.15 1.49
N ASP A 462 -5.49 16.27 1.09
CA ASP A 462 -4.16 16.70 1.56
C ASP A 462 -3.03 15.67 1.36
N GLY A 463 -3.31 14.58 0.65
CA GLY A 463 -2.40 13.46 0.45
C GLY A 463 -1.62 13.59 -0.85
N THR A 464 -0.60 12.74 -0.99
CA THR A 464 0.18 12.60 -2.22
C THR A 464 0.13 11.16 -2.72
N LEU A 465 -0.28 10.99 -3.97
CA LEU A 465 -0.13 9.79 -4.78
C LEU A 465 0.79 10.14 -5.95
N ALA A 466 1.99 9.58 -6.02
CA ALA A 466 2.94 9.96 -7.06
C ALA A 466 3.73 8.79 -7.66
N ALA A 467 3.79 8.75 -8.99
CA ALA A 467 4.82 8.05 -9.74
C ALA A 467 5.92 9.05 -10.10
N ASN A 468 7.14 8.84 -9.60
CA ASN A 468 8.28 9.75 -9.74
C ASN A 468 9.36 9.19 -10.69
N GLY A 469 9.15 8.01 -11.26
CA GLY A 469 10.07 7.41 -12.24
C GLY A 469 10.02 8.14 -13.58
N GLU A 470 11.15 8.23 -14.29
CA GLU A 470 11.28 8.92 -15.58
C GLU A 470 10.25 8.46 -16.63
N HIS A 471 9.95 7.16 -16.64
CA HIS A 471 8.96 6.53 -17.52
C HIS A 471 7.82 5.85 -16.75
N GLY A 472 7.62 6.21 -15.48
CA GLY A 472 6.58 5.62 -14.66
C GLY A 472 5.20 5.85 -15.25
N THR A 473 4.29 4.90 -15.04
CA THR A 473 2.86 5.06 -15.32
C THR A 473 2.09 5.27 -14.01
N ALA A 474 0.94 5.92 -14.09
CA ALA A 474 0.04 6.08 -12.96
C ALA A 474 -1.37 5.61 -13.34
N MET A 475 -1.85 4.55 -12.69
CA MET A 475 -3.20 4.01 -12.86
C MET A 475 -3.95 4.06 -11.53
N VAL A 476 -4.96 4.93 -11.44
CA VAL A 476 -5.76 5.12 -10.23
C VAL A 476 -7.22 4.86 -10.54
N SER A 477 -7.84 3.95 -9.78
CA SER A 477 -9.23 3.53 -9.98
C SER A 477 -10.00 3.45 -8.67
N ALA A 478 -11.21 4.02 -8.62
CA ALA A 478 -12.11 3.85 -7.49
C ALA A 478 -13.58 4.03 -7.90
N ALA A 479 -14.52 3.72 -6.99
CA ALA A 479 -15.90 4.14 -7.20
C ALA A 479 -16.07 5.66 -7.09
N SER A 480 -15.37 6.28 -6.15
CA SER A 480 -15.27 7.73 -6.04
C SER A 480 -13.86 8.09 -5.60
N ILE A 481 -13.31 9.15 -6.19
CA ILE A 481 -11.97 9.65 -5.86
C ILE A 481 -12.14 11.04 -5.30
N ASP A 482 -11.67 11.24 -4.07
CA ASP A 482 -11.59 12.55 -3.43
C ASP A 482 -10.13 12.98 -3.33
N ASN A 483 -9.72 13.82 -4.25
CA ASN A 483 -8.40 14.42 -4.35
C ASN A 483 -8.43 15.90 -3.92
N ALA A 484 -9.40 16.33 -3.09
CA ALA A 484 -9.50 17.73 -2.67
C ALA A 484 -8.24 18.17 -1.90
N ARG A 485 -7.60 19.26 -2.34
CA ARG A 485 -6.30 19.74 -1.83
C ARG A 485 -5.16 18.70 -1.89
N GLY A 486 -5.38 17.57 -2.55
CA GLY A 486 -4.42 16.49 -2.73
C GLY A 486 -3.61 16.63 -4.01
N SER A 487 -2.62 15.77 -4.15
CA SER A 487 -1.81 15.63 -5.36
C SER A 487 -1.85 14.18 -5.86
N LEU A 488 -2.31 13.98 -7.09
CA LEU A 488 -2.23 12.74 -7.85
C LEU A 488 -1.44 13.03 -9.11
N VAL A 489 -0.17 12.66 -9.14
CA VAL A 489 0.75 13.08 -10.20
C VAL A 489 1.62 11.96 -10.74
N ASN A 490 2.00 12.08 -12.00
CA ASN A 490 3.06 11.31 -12.62
C ASN A 490 4.16 12.25 -13.12
N ALA A 491 5.34 12.23 -12.49
CA ALA A 491 6.48 13.01 -12.95
C ALA A 491 7.15 12.37 -14.18
N GLY A 492 6.84 11.11 -14.49
CA GLY A 492 7.30 10.44 -15.71
C GLY A 492 6.52 10.83 -16.96
N ASP A 493 7.08 10.49 -18.11
CA ASP A 493 6.46 10.67 -19.43
C ASP A 493 5.41 9.59 -19.78
N GLY A 494 5.26 8.58 -18.92
CA GLY A 494 4.25 7.52 -19.07
C GLY A 494 2.82 8.02 -18.88
N ALA A 495 1.87 7.22 -19.35
CA ALA A 495 0.45 7.55 -19.28
C ALA A 495 -0.05 7.64 -17.82
N THR A 496 -0.93 8.62 -17.59
CA THR A 496 -1.67 8.79 -16.33
C THR A 496 -3.16 8.53 -16.61
N THR A 497 -3.73 7.53 -15.95
CA THR A 497 -5.16 7.20 -16.06
C THR A 497 -5.82 7.27 -14.68
N VAL A 498 -6.81 8.14 -14.56
CA VAL A 498 -7.62 8.30 -13.34
C VAL A 498 -9.07 7.95 -13.66
N THR A 499 -9.58 6.89 -13.04
CA THR A 499 -10.95 6.38 -13.29
C THR A 499 -11.75 6.39 -12.00
N ALA A 500 -12.79 7.22 -11.94
CA ALA A 500 -13.83 7.14 -10.93
C ALA A 500 -15.11 6.60 -11.57
N THR A 501 -15.77 5.58 -11.00
CA THR A 501 -17.04 5.12 -11.59
C THR A 501 -18.18 6.12 -11.37
N ASN A 502 -18.12 6.89 -10.29
CA ASN A 502 -19.06 7.96 -9.94
C ASN A 502 -18.39 9.32 -10.10
N ALA A 503 -17.75 9.84 -9.04
CA ALA A 503 -17.24 11.21 -8.99
C ALA A 503 -15.73 11.26 -8.75
N LEU A 504 -15.06 12.20 -9.42
CA LEU A 504 -13.73 12.67 -9.09
C LEU A 504 -13.86 14.11 -8.54
N THR A 505 -13.57 14.27 -7.25
CA THR A 505 -13.45 15.59 -6.61
C THR A 505 -11.98 15.99 -6.61
N ASN A 506 -11.66 17.10 -7.26
CA ASN A 506 -10.32 17.68 -7.38
C ASN A 506 -10.32 19.16 -6.97
N THR A 507 -11.26 19.57 -6.12
CA THR A 507 -11.39 20.95 -5.63
C THR A 507 -10.09 21.39 -4.97
N ALA A 508 -9.46 22.45 -5.49
CA ALA A 508 -8.14 22.94 -5.08
C ALA A 508 -7.03 21.86 -5.06
N GLY A 509 -7.23 20.74 -5.74
CA GLY A 509 -6.28 19.63 -5.86
C GLY A 509 -5.55 19.64 -7.21
N LYS A 510 -4.62 18.70 -7.37
CA LYS A 510 -3.89 18.48 -8.63
C LYS A 510 -4.03 17.04 -9.08
N VAL A 511 -4.45 16.86 -10.33
CA VAL A 511 -4.36 15.61 -11.10
C VAL A 511 -3.51 15.90 -12.33
N GLY A 512 -2.45 15.12 -12.59
CA GLY A 512 -1.71 15.34 -13.82
C GLY A 512 -0.54 14.42 -14.08
N GLY A 513 0.09 14.62 -15.23
CA GLY A 513 1.29 13.88 -15.62
C GLY A 513 2.08 14.59 -16.71
N ASN A 514 3.37 14.29 -16.85
CA ASN A 514 4.18 14.83 -17.95
C ASN A 514 3.85 14.16 -19.29
N GLY A 515 3.31 12.93 -19.28
CA GLY A 515 2.74 12.25 -20.44
C GLY A 515 1.27 12.60 -20.74
N ASP A 516 0.59 11.70 -21.42
CA ASP A 516 -0.85 11.77 -21.66
C ASP A 516 -1.62 11.53 -20.35
N VAL A 517 -2.71 12.27 -20.15
CA VAL A 517 -3.61 12.13 -19.00
C VAL A 517 -5.01 11.82 -19.50
N THR A 518 -5.57 10.70 -19.03
CA THR A 518 -6.98 10.34 -19.22
C THR A 518 -7.71 10.42 -17.89
N VAL A 519 -8.82 11.16 -17.85
CA VAL A 519 -9.72 11.20 -16.70
C VAL A 519 -11.10 10.67 -17.10
N ALA A 520 -11.55 9.60 -16.47
CA ALA A 520 -12.87 9.02 -16.69
C ALA A 520 -13.72 9.08 -15.43
N ALA A 521 -14.91 9.70 -15.52
CA ALA A 521 -15.85 9.84 -14.40
C ALA A 521 -17.30 10.05 -14.89
N GLN A 522 -18.30 9.98 -14.00
CA GLN A 522 -19.60 10.61 -14.27
C GLN A 522 -19.49 12.13 -14.09
N THR A 523 -18.90 12.54 -12.97
CA THR A 523 -18.68 13.96 -12.65
C THR A 523 -17.24 14.23 -12.26
N LEU A 524 -16.71 15.37 -12.71
CA LEU A 524 -15.42 15.92 -12.31
C LEU A 524 -15.66 17.30 -11.68
N ALA A 525 -15.37 17.44 -10.38
CA ALA A 525 -15.30 18.73 -9.72
C ALA A 525 -13.85 19.20 -9.68
N ASN A 526 -13.47 20.06 -10.62
CA ASN A 526 -12.16 20.70 -10.74
C ASN A 526 -12.23 22.18 -10.36
N ASP A 527 -13.02 22.51 -9.34
CA ASP A 527 -13.38 23.87 -8.99
C ASP A 527 -12.45 24.50 -7.93
N SER A 528 -12.65 25.78 -7.67
CA SER A 528 -11.93 26.50 -6.63
C SER A 528 -12.56 26.33 -5.25
N ASN A 529 -11.72 26.31 -4.21
CA ASN A 529 -12.18 26.42 -2.82
C ASN A 529 -12.31 27.88 -2.33
N GLY A 530 -12.29 28.85 -3.25
CA GLY A 530 -12.27 30.29 -2.96
C GLY A 530 -10.88 30.93 -2.90
N THR A 531 -9.80 30.14 -2.74
CA THR A 531 -8.41 30.64 -2.76
C THR A 531 -7.55 30.03 -3.86
N SER A 532 -7.78 28.75 -4.17
CA SER A 532 -7.03 27.99 -5.19
C SER A 532 -8.00 27.16 -6.03
N GLY A 533 -7.79 27.16 -7.35
CA GLY A 533 -8.51 26.32 -8.31
C GLY A 533 -7.98 24.89 -8.35
N GLY A 534 -8.86 23.93 -8.66
CA GLY A 534 -8.44 22.59 -9.07
C GLY A 534 -7.64 22.62 -10.37
N GLN A 535 -6.70 21.69 -10.52
CA GLN A 535 -5.86 21.56 -11.70
C GLN A 535 -5.92 20.13 -12.26
N VAL A 536 -6.26 20.00 -13.54
CA VAL A 536 -6.04 18.78 -14.33
C VAL A 536 -5.10 19.11 -15.49
N VAL A 537 -3.88 18.57 -15.46
CA VAL A 537 -2.79 19.00 -16.35
C VAL A 537 -2.10 17.81 -16.99
N ALA A 538 -2.00 17.82 -18.32
CA ALA A 538 -1.19 16.88 -19.11
C ALA A 538 -0.03 17.60 -19.79
N GLY A 539 1.18 17.05 -19.70
CA GLY A 539 2.30 17.44 -20.57
C GLY A 539 2.14 16.90 -21.99
N GLY A 540 1.33 15.85 -22.18
CA GLY A 540 0.84 15.33 -23.46
C GLY A 540 -0.62 15.72 -23.73
N ALA A 541 -1.41 14.79 -24.28
CA ALA A 541 -2.84 14.96 -24.47
C ALA A 541 -3.63 14.83 -23.16
N LEU A 542 -4.63 15.70 -22.98
CA LEU A 542 -5.64 15.58 -21.93
C LEU A 542 -6.95 15.06 -22.55
N ASP A 543 -7.33 13.83 -22.24
CA ASP A 543 -8.59 13.20 -22.67
C ASP A 543 -9.57 13.09 -21.49
N LEU A 544 -10.65 13.86 -21.54
CA LEU A 544 -11.70 13.87 -20.53
C LEU A 544 -12.88 13.01 -20.99
N LYS A 545 -13.02 11.84 -20.36
CA LYS A 545 -14.13 10.89 -20.54
C LYS A 545 -15.16 11.06 -19.43
N VAL A 546 -15.57 12.30 -19.18
CA VAL A 546 -16.52 12.67 -18.12
C VAL A 546 -17.91 12.76 -18.71
N ARG A 547 -18.84 11.92 -18.23
CA ARG A 547 -20.11 11.68 -18.94
C ARG A 547 -21.23 12.66 -18.65
N SER A 548 -21.23 13.31 -17.49
CA SER A 548 -22.36 14.14 -17.04
C SER A 548 -21.97 15.59 -16.75
N LEU A 549 -20.96 15.84 -15.92
CA LEU A 549 -20.58 17.20 -15.55
C LEU A 549 -19.08 17.35 -15.35
N VAL A 550 -18.48 18.32 -16.03
CA VAL A 550 -17.17 18.87 -15.68
C VAL A 550 -17.42 20.25 -15.08
N ASP A 551 -17.30 20.35 -13.76
CA ASP A 551 -17.31 21.62 -13.03
C ASP A 551 -15.88 22.14 -12.94
N ASN A 552 -15.52 23.10 -13.79
CA ASN A 552 -14.21 23.73 -13.86
C ASN A 552 -14.27 25.18 -13.34
N ARG A 553 -15.20 25.52 -12.45
CA ARG A 553 -15.37 26.89 -11.96
C ARG A 553 -14.15 27.38 -11.20
N GLY A 554 -13.50 28.43 -11.71
CA GLY A 554 -12.22 28.92 -11.18
C GLY A 554 -11.06 27.91 -11.24
N GLY A 555 -11.23 26.81 -11.97
CA GLY A 555 -10.26 25.74 -12.16
C GLY A 555 -9.43 25.87 -13.42
N MET A 556 -8.51 24.93 -13.62
CA MET A 556 -7.68 24.81 -14.82
C MET A 556 -7.71 23.39 -15.38
N LEU A 557 -8.00 23.29 -16.67
CA LEU A 557 -7.80 22.12 -17.50
C LEU A 557 -6.73 22.45 -18.55
N TYR A 558 -5.66 21.67 -18.63
CA TYR A 558 -4.58 21.87 -19.59
C TYR A 558 -4.11 20.56 -20.20
N GLY A 559 -3.90 20.56 -21.52
CA GLY A 559 -3.11 19.56 -22.22
C GLY A 559 -2.52 20.14 -23.50
N GLN A 560 -1.55 19.47 -24.11
CA GLN A 560 -1.09 19.83 -25.46
C GLN A 560 -2.27 19.75 -26.43
N ARG A 561 -3.00 18.65 -26.41
CA ARG A 561 -4.32 18.54 -27.03
C ARG A 561 -5.32 18.26 -25.94
N LEU A 562 -6.34 19.10 -25.80
CA LEU A 562 -7.40 18.90 -24.84
C LEU A 562 -8.67 18.45 -25.56
N THR A 563 -9.20 17.31 -25.17
CA THR A 563 -10.44 16.75 -25.72
C THR A 563 -11.45 16.47 -24.61
N LEU A 564 -12.68 16.94 -24.80
CA LEU A 564 -13.87 16.49 -24.09
C LEU A 564 -14.93 16.19 -25.16
N ASP A 565 -15.02 14.92 -25.58
CA ASP A 565 -15.97 14.48 -26.61
C ASP A 565 -17.05 13.60 -25.98
N GLN A 566 -17.97 14.26 -25.27
CA GLN A 566 -19.01 13.65 -24.46
C GLN A 566 -20.30 14.47 -24.64
N ALA A 567 -21.08 14.16 -25.69
CA ALA A 567 -22.28 14.92 -26.08
C ALA A 567 -23.38 14.99 -24.98
N GLY A 568 -23.31 14.16 -23.94
CA GLY A 568 -24.20 14.20 -22.78
C GLY A 568 -23.67 15.00 -21.59
N ALA A 569 -22.43 15.50 -21.65
CA ALA A 569 -21.79 16.20 -20.54
C ALA A 569 -22.06 17.70 -20.60
N ALA A 570 -22.30 18.32 -19.45
CA ALA A 570 -22.20 19.76 -19.27
C ALA A 570 -20.77 20.14 -18.85
N LEU A 571 -20.27 21.26 -19.36
CA LEU A 571 -19.02 21.88 -18.92
C LEU A 571 -19.34 23.26 -18.33
N ASP A 572 -19.18 23.40 -17.02
CA ASP A 572 -19.21 24.70 -16.35
C ASP A 572 -17.79 25.23 -16.22
N ASN A 573 -17.45 26.24 -17.01
CA ASN A 573 -16.15 26.89 -17.03
C ASN A 573 -16.23 28.32 -16.47
N ALA A 574 -17.18 28.62 -15.59
CA ALA A 574 -17.32 29.99 -15.08
C ALA A 574 -16.07 30.43 -14.29
N GLY A 575 -15.42 31.51 -14.72
CA GLY A 575 -14.14 31.98 -14.18
C GLY A 575 -12.97 30.99 -14.34
N GLY A 576 -13.17 29.88 -15.06
CA GLY A 576 -12.20 28.81 -15.24
C GLY A 576 -11.35 28.95 -16.50
N GLN A 577 -10.39 28.04 -16.65
CA GLN A 577 -9.47 27.97 -17.79
C GLN A 577 -9.49 26.59 -18.43
N VAL A 578 -9.71 26.55 -19.75
CA VAL A 578 -9.56 25.39 -20.62
C VAL A 578 -8.50 25.73 -21.67
N LEU A 579 -7.35 25.07 -21.58
CA LEU A 579 -6.15 25.47 -22.31
C LEU A 579 -5.57 24.30 -23.13
N GLY A 580 -5.29 24.57 -24.40
CA GLY A 580 -4.63 23.67 -25.34
C GLY A 580 -3.26 24.19 -25.77
N GLY A 581 -2.21 23.40 -25.62
CA GLY A 581 -0.88 23.71 -26.18
C GLY A 581 -0.86 23.71 -27.71
N THR A 582 -1.75 22.95 -28.35
CA THR A 582 -2.07 22.96 -29.78
C THR A 582 -3.55 23.21 -29.96
N ASP A 583 -4.41 22.30 -29.51
CA ASP A 583 -5.84 22.32 -29.85
C ASP A 583 -6.72 22.08 -28.62
N VAL A 584 -7.91 22.69 -28.66
CA VAL A 584 -9.01 22.41 -27.74
C VAL A 584 -10.21 21.93 -28.55
N ARG A 585 -10.71 20.74 -28.26
CA ARG A 585 -11.94 20.18 -28.83
C ARG A 585 -12.95 19.86 -27.73
N LEU A 586 -14.06 20.56 -27.74
CA LEU A 586 -15.17 20.39 -26.80
C LEU A 586 -16.43 20.02 -27.58
N SER A 587 -16.94 18.81 -27.38
CA SER A 587 -18.17 18.30 -27.96
C SER A 587 -19.04 17.84 -26.80
N VAL A 588 -19.93 18.73 -26.36
CA VAL A 588 -20.64 18.65 -25.07
C VAL A 588 -22.13 18.92 -25.26
N GLN A 589 -22.94 18.57 -24.26
CA GLN A 589 -24.34 18.99 -24.21
C GLN A 589 -24.42 20.51 -24.07
N SER A 590 -23.65 21.07 -23.14
CA SER A 590 -23.63 22.51 -22.88
C SER A 590 -22.27 22.98 -22.36
N LEU A 591 -21.94 24.23 -22.68
CA LEU A 591 -20.81 24.98 -22.15
C LEU A 591 -21.32 26.28 -21.51
N ALA A 592 -21.09 26.46 -20.21
CA ALA A 592 -21.22 27.75 -19.53
C ALA A 592 -19.82 28.37 -19.39
N ASN A 593 -19.57 29.52 -20.00
CA ASN A 593 -18.24 30.14 -20.07
C ASN A 593 -18.20 31.55 -19.45
N GLN A 594 -19.06 31.83 -18.47
CA GLN A 594 -19.16 33.15 -17.84
C GLN A 594 -17.83 33.56 -17.19
N ALA A 595 -17.22 34.65 -17.64
CA ALA A 595 -15.87 35.09 -17.28
C ALA A 595 -14.78 34.02 -17.44
N GLY A 596 -15.05 32.95 -18.21
CA GLY A 596 -14.14 31.84 -18.44
C GLY A 596 -13.23 32.05 -19.64
N ALA A 597 -12.23 31.18 -19.76
CA ALA A 597 -11.30 31.16 -20.88
C ALA A 597 -11.23 29.79 -21.56
N VAL A 598 -11.33 29.77 -22.88
CA VAL A 598 -11.04 28.63 -23.74
C VAL A 598 -9.99 29.05 -24.76
N LYS A 599 -8.76 28.51 -24.68
CA LYS A 599 -7.65 29.00 -25.51
C LYS A 599 -6.81 27.87 -26.08
N ALA A 600 -6.35 28.04 -27.31
CA ALA A 600 -5.40 27.13 -27.93
C ALA A 600 -4.42 27.86 -28.85
N ASN A 601 -3.20 27.34 -29.00
CA ASN A 601 -2.21 27.92 -29.91
C ASN A 601 -2.51 27.66 -31.39
N GLN A 602 -3.33 26.66 -31.71
CA GLN A 602 -3.80 26.36 -33.06
C GLN A 602 -5.31 26.49 -33.12
N ASP A 603 -6.07 25.42 -32.86
CA ASP A 603 -7.52 25.46 -33.06
C ASP A 603 -8.33 25.32 -31.77
N VAL A 604 -9.45 26.05 -31.73
CA VAL A 604 -10.51 25.84 -30.74
C VAL A 604 -11.77 25.45 -31.50
N ALA A 605 -12.30 24.26 -31.20
CA ALA A 605 -13.55 23.76 -31.74
C ALA A 605 -14.51 23.42 -30.59
N VAL A 606 -15.68 24.06 -30.56
CA VAL A 606 -16.70 23.85 -29.53
C VAL A 606 -18.04 23.52 -30.21
N SER A 607 -18.72 22.48 -29.74
CA SER A 607 -20.08 22.14 -30.12
C SER A 607 -20.96 21.83 -28.90
N GLY A 608 -22.24 22.18 -29.00
CA GLY A 608 -23.22 22.07 -27.90
C GLY A 608 -23.96 23.39 -27.64
N ALA A 609 -24.86 23.42 -26.67
CA ALA A 609 -25.45 24.68 -26.22
C ALA A 609 -24.36 25.56 -25.56
N MET A 610 -24.36 26.87 -25.77
CA MET A 610 -23.32 27.76 -25.24
C MET A 610 -23.94 28.97 -24.54
N SER A 611 -23.41 29.33 -23.37
CA SER A 611 -23.89 30.46 -22.58
C SER A 611 -22.76 31.12 -21.79
N GLY A 612 -23.01 32.35 -21.34
CA GLY A 612 -22.07 33.13 -20.53
C GLY A 612 -20.98 33.81 -21.36
N SER A 613 -20.69 35.06 -21.01
CA SER A 613 -19.71 35.86 -21.75
C SER A 613 -18.29 35.56 -21.27
N GLY A 614 -17.33 35.34 -22.16
CA GLY A 614 -15.96 35.00 -21.79
C GLY A 614 -14.97 35.13 -22.95
N THR A 615 -13.81 34.50 -22.82
CA THR A 615 -12.76 34.52 -23.86
C THR A 615 -12.68 33.18 -24.58
N MET A 616 -12.68 33.20 -25.92
CA MET A 616 -12.37 32.05 -26.76
C MET A 616 -11.36 32.47 -27.83
N ILE A 617 -10.13 31.95 -27.73
CA ILE A 617 -9.02 32.39 -28.58
C ILE A 617 -8.32 31.20 -29.21
N ALA A 618 -8.24 31.22 -30.54
CA ALA A 618 -7.47 30.27 -31.33
C ALA A 618 -6.31 30.98 -32.05
N GLY A 619 -5.13 30.37 -32.06
CA GLY A 619 -3.98 30.89 -32.81
C GLY A 619 -4.07 30.67 -34.33
N ARG A 620 -4.97 29.80 -34.80
CA ARG A 620 -5.32 29.56 -36.21
C ARG A 620 -6.84 29.65 -36.41
N GLY A 621 -7.60 28.61 -36.05
CA GLY A 621 -9.03 28.51 -36.35
C GLY A 621 -9.94 28.46 -35.12
N LEU A 622 -10.98 29.29 -35.10
CA LEU A 622 -12.04 29.22 -34.08
C LEU A 622 -13.35 28.74 -34.71
N THR A 623 -13.87 27.60 -34.25
CA THR A 623 -15.15 27.03 -34.70
C THR A 623 -16.09 26.87 -33.52
N LEU A 624 -17.25 27.52 -33.59
CA LEU A 624 -18.35 27.37 -32.64
C LEU A 624 -19.58 26.84 -33.38
N ASP A 625 -19.95 25.59 -33.12
CA ASP A 625 -21.18 24.96 -33.63
C ASP A 625 -22.21 24.86 -32.49
N VAL A 626 -22.96 25.93 -32.29
CA VAL A 626 -23.90 26.12 -31.18
C VAL A 626 -25.22 25.41 -31.44
N ALA A 627 -25.63 24.55 -30.51
CA ALA A 627 -26.96 23.95 -30.49
C ALA A 627 -27.95 24.89 -29.78
N GLY A 628 -28.86 25.49 -30.55
CA GLY A 628 -29.82 26.49 -30.08
C GLY A 628 -29.42 27.91 -30.42
N ASP A 629 -29.92 28.86 -29.62
CA ASP A 629 -29.62 30.28 -29.78
C ASP A 629 -28.22 30.60 -29.23
N TYR A 630 -27.58 31.61 -29.80
CA TYR A 630 -26.28 32.11 -29.34
C TYR A 630 -26.29 33.63 -29.27
N VAL A 631 -25.70 34.18 -28.19
CA VAL A 631 -25.52 35.62 -28.02
C VAL A 631 -24.03 35.94 -27.93
N ASN A 632 -23.52 36.68 -28.91
CA ASN A 632 -22.22 37.34 -28.83
C ASN A 632 -22.41 38.77 -28.33
N ASP A 633 -22.30 39.00 -27.03
CA ASP A 633 -22.36 40.34 -26.45
C ASP A 633 -21.01 41.07 -26.46
N ALA A 634 -21.00 42.33 -26.02
CA ALA A 634 -19.79 43.14 -25.96
C ALA A 634 -18.74 42.66 -24.93
N SER A 635 -19.11 41.77 -24.01
CA SER A 635 -18.20 41.17 -23.03
C SER A 635 -17.55 39.89 -23.55
N ASN A 636 -18.08 39.30 -24.64
CA ASN A 636 -17.45 38.18 -25.32
C ASN A 636 -16.23 38.63 -26.12
N LEU A 637 -15.13 37.89 -25.96
CA LEU A 637 -13.92 38.04 -26.77
C LEU A 637 -13.67 36.76 -27.55
N LEU A 638 -14.12 36.74 -28.81
CA LEU A 638 -13.87 35.68 -29.76
C LEU A 638 -12.74 36.12 -30.70
N ARG A 639 -11.68 35.32 -30.84
CA ARG A 639 -10.54 35.65 -31.72
C ARG A 639 -9.96 34.44 -32.42
N ALA A 640 -9.69 34.60 -33.72
CA ALA A 640 -8.89 33.69 -34.54
C ALA A 640 -7.95 34.50 -35.43
N ASN A 641 -6.73 33.99 -35.65
CA ASN A 641 -5.75 34.66 -36.53
C ASN A 641 -5.93 34.31 -38.02
N ASP A 642 -6.73 33.31 -38.36
CA ASP A 642 -6.99 32.93 -39.76
C ASP A 642 -8.49 32.83 -40.02
N ALA A 643 -9.12 31.71 -39.65
CA ALA A 643 -10.54 31.47 -39.90
C ALA A 643 -11.37 31.47 -38.62
N MET A 644 -12.52 32.15 -38.64
CA MET A 644 -13.54 32.05 -37.60
C MET A 644 -14.86 31.59 -38.20
N ARG A 645 -15.47 30.57 -37.59
CA ARG A 645 -16.82 30.11 -37.86
C ARG A 645 -17.66 30.16 -36.59
N VAL A 646 -18.78 30.87 -36.64
CA VAL A 646 -19.79 30.87 -35.57
C VAL A 646 -21.13 30.49 -36.18
N SER A 647 -21.62 29.31 -35.83
CA SER A 647 -22.85 28.73 -36.37
C SER A 647 -23.80 28.37 -35.26
N ALA A 648 -25.01 28.92 -35.26
CA ALA A 648 -26.08 28.53 -34.35
C ALA A 648 -27.17 27.75 -35.09
N SER A 649 -27.73 26.69 -34.49
CA SER A 649 -28.92 26.05 -35.08
C SER A 649 -30.20 26.88 -34.86
N GLY A 650 -30.19 27.81 -33.91
CA GLY A 650 -31.23 28.80 -33.65
C GLY A 650 -30.87 30.20 -34.14
N THR A 651 -31.23 31.22 -33.36
CA THR A 651 -30.90 32.62 -33.63
C THR A 651 -29.50 32.95 -33.11
N LEU A 652 -28.63 33.43 -33.99
CA LEU A 652 -27.36 34.04 -33.62
C LEU A 652 -27.56 35.55 -33.47
N THR A 653 -27.43 36.06 -32.25
CA THR A 653 -27.51 37.49 -31.95
C THR A 653 -26.13 38.04 -31.65
N ASN A 654 -25.61 38.89 -32.53
CA ASN A 654 -24.41 39.68 -32.30
C ASN A 654 -24.79 41.07 -31.76
N THR A 655 -24.34 41.40 -30.57
CA THR A 655 -24.39 42.76 -29.98
C THR A 655 -23.00 43.30 -29.64
N GLY A 656 -21.95 42.51 -29.88
CA GLY A 656 -20.55 42.89 -29.76
C GLY A 656 -19.83 42.87 -31.11
N THR A 657 -18.58 42.42 -31.11
CA THR A 657 -17.75 42.29 -32.31
C THR A 657 -17.49 40.83 -32.63
N LEU A 658 -17.70 40.44 -33.89
CA LEU A 658 -17.17 39.21 -34.49
C LEU A 658 -16.12 39.61 -35.51
N ALA A 659 -14.85 39.31 -35.21
CA ALA A 659 -13.75 39.65 -36.11
C ALA A 659 -12.68 38.56 -36.21
N SER A 660 -12.24 38.31 -37.44
CA SER A 660 -11.09 37.45 -37.75
C SER A 660 -10.19 38.10 -38.78
N ALA A 661 -8.89 37.77 -38.76
CA ALA A 661 -7.95 38.34 -39.72
C ALA A 661 -8.12 37.78 -41.15
N GLY A 662 -8.60 36.55 -41.31
CA GLY A 662 -8.79 35.90 -42.63
C GLY A 662 -10.26 35.81 -43.06
N THR A 663 -10.90 34.66 -42.80
CA THR A 663 -12.30 34.39 -43.21
C THR A 663 -13.21 34.30 -41.99
N LEU A 664 -14.32 35.04 -42.02
CA LEU A 664 -15.38 34.97 -41.02
C LEU A 664 -16.66 34.40 -41.64
N THR A 665 -17.13 33.27 -41.10
CA THR A 665 -18.43 32.69 -41.45
C THR A 665 -19.37 32.74 -40.25
N VAL A 666 -20.49 33.43 -40.40
CA VAL A 666 -21.56 33.52 -39.39
C VAL A 666 -22.80 32.83 -39.95
N SER A 667 -23.36 31.87 -39.24
CA SER A 667 -24.60 31.21 -39.67
C SER A 667 -25.61 30.97 -38.56
N GLY A 668 -26.90 30.99 -38.92
CA GLY A 668 -28.02 30.81 -37.99
C GLY A 668 -29.31 30.39 -38.69
N ALA A 669 -30.32 29.93 -37.95
CA ALA A 669 -31.71 29.98 -38.44
C ALA A 669 -32.12 31.44 -38.69
N ASN A 670 -31.76 32.32 -37.75
CA ASN A 670 -31.77 33.77 -37.93
C ASN A 670 -30.38 34.30 -37.56
N VAL A 671 -29.92 35.37 -38.22
CA VAL A 671 -28.74 36.12 -37.80
C VAL A 671 -29.15 37.56 -37.54
N VAL A 672 -28.95 38.03 -36.31
CA VAL A 672 -29.26 39.39 -35.88
C VAL A 672 -27.95 40.09 -35.52
N ASN A 673 -27.57 41.11 -36.28
CA ASN A 673 -26.46 42.01 -35.97
C ASN A 673 -27.04 43.31 -35.40
N GLY A 674 -27.05 43.44 -34.08
CA GLY A 674 -27.72 44.51 -33.33
C GLY A 674 -27.09 45.90 -33.53
N ALA A 675 -27.76 46.92 -33.01
CA ALA A 675 -27.23 48.28 -33.03
C ALA A 675 -25.89 48.34 -32.27
N SER A 676 -24.87 48.96 -32.88
CA SER A 676 -23.48 49.01 -32.38
C SER A 676 -22.67 47.70 -32.48
N ALA A 677 -23.24 46.64 -33.05
CA ALA A 677 -22.52 45.40 -33.31
C ALA A 677 -21.71 45.47 -34.62
N ASP A 678 -20.61 44.73 -34.68
CA ASP A 678 -19.73 44.66 -35.84
C ASP A 678 -19.42 43.22 -36.23
N ILE A 679 -19.39 42.94 -37.54
CA ILE A 679 -19.00 41.66 -38.15
C ILE A 679 -17.98 42.00 -39.24
N ASN A 680 -16.70 41.69 -39.02
CA ASN A 680 -15.59 42.22 -39.82
C ASN A 680 -14.50 41.16 -40.10
N SER A 681 -14.15 40.97 -41.37
CA SER A 681 -13.00 40.16 -41.79
C SER A 681 -12.60 40.50 -43.23
N ALA A 682 -11.49 39.95 -43.75
CA ALA A 682 -11.17 40.11 -45.18
C ALA A 682 -12.27 39.45 -46.05
N ASN A 683 -12.69 38.24 -45.68
CA ASN A 683 -13.82 37.56 -46.32
C ASN A 683 -14.93 37.28 -45.30
N THR A 684 -15.99 38.06 -45.34
CA THR A 684 -17.13 37.97 -44.42
C THR A 684 -18.31 37.30 -45.12
N THR A 685 -18.77 36.17 -44.58
CA THR A 685 -19.98 35.47 -45.03
C THR A 685 -20.97 35.39 -43.89
N VAL A 686 -22.18 35.90 -44.10
CA VAL A 686 -23.30 35.81 -43.17
C VAL A 686 -24.44 35.07 -43.85
N THR A 687 -24.84 33.92 -43.30
CA THR A 687 -25.88 33.07 -43.88
C THR A 687 -26.97 32.75 -42.87
N ALA A 688 -28.23 33.04 -43.18
CA ALA A 688 -29.37 32.65 -42.37
C ALA A 688 -30.31 31.69 -43.11
N GLY A 689 -30.88 30.74 -42.37
CA GLY A 689 -31.92 29.84 -42.88
C GLY A 689 -33.26 30.54 -43.13
N ASN A 690 -33.56 31.62 -42.39
CA ASN A 690 -34.80 32.40 -42.49
C ASN A 690 -34.53 33.88 -42.77
N GLN A 691 -33.89 34.59 -41.84
CA GLN A 691 -33.67 36.04 -41.94
C GLN A 691 -32.30 36.46 -41.44
N VAL A 692 -31.65 37.36 -42.20
CA VAL A 692 -30.55 38.20 -41.72
C VAL A 692 -31.13 39.57 -41.37
N SER A 693 -30.97 40.03 -40.12
CA SER A 693 -31.33 41.36 -39.66
C SER A 693 -30.06 42.12 -39.27
N ASN A 694 -29.75 43.21 -39.97
CA ASN A 694 -28.59 44.05 -39.69
C ASN A 694 -29.02 45.45 -39.26
N ALA A 695 -28.77 45.81 -38.01
CA ALA A 695 -28.83 47.17 -37.48
C ALA A 695 -27.44 47.74 -37.15
N GLY A 696 -26.42 46.88 -37.11
CA GLY A 696 -25.02 47.22 -36.90
C GLY A 696 -24.24 47.40 -38.19
N ARG A 697 -22.98 46.97 -38.19
CA ARG A 697 -22.07 46.99 -39.33
C ARG A 697 -21.66 45.56 -39.73
N ILE A 698 -21.70 45.27 -41.02
CA ILE A 698 -21.12 44.06 -41.63
C ILE A 698 -20.12 44.55 -42.68
N GLU A 699 -18.85 44.18 -42.55
CA GLU A 699 -17.79 44.69 -43.40
C GLU A 699 -16.72 43.66 -43.80
N GLY A 700 -15.97 43.98 -44.85
CA GLY A 700 -14.81 43.22 -45.30
C GLY A 700 -14.33 43.59 -46.71
N ASP A 701 -13.30 42.91 -47.23
CA ASP A 701 -12.93 43.05 -48.64
C ASP A 701 -14.00 42.40 -49.53
N THR A 702 -14.38 41.17 -49.19
CA THR A 702 -15.53 40.48 -49.79
C THR A 702 -16.59 40.23 -48.73
N VAL A 703 -17.80 40.72 -48.97
CA VAL A 703 -18.96 40.52 -48.08
C VAL A 703 -20.04 39.75 -48.82
N GLN A 704 -20.45 38.61 -48.28
CA GLN A 704 -21.58 37.82 -48.75
C GLN A 704 -22.64 37.72 -47.67
N VAL A 705 -23.85 38.18 -47.96
CA VAL A 705 -25.01 38.07 -47.05
C VAL A 705 -26.09 37.27 -47.73
N ASN A 706 -26.42 36.11 -47.16
CA ASN A 706 -27.35 35.15 -47.75
C ASN A 706 -28.50 34.84 -46.79
N GLY A 707 -29.74 34.96 -47.24
CA GLY A 707 -30.90 34.50 -46.48
C GLY A 707 -32.21 34.74 -47.22
N PRO A 708 -33.27 33.96 -46.98
CA PRO A 708 -34.57 34.20 -47.63
C PRO A 708 -35.08 35.63 -47.47
N SER A 709 -34.92 36.23 -46.28
CA SER A 709 -35.15 37.65 -46.03
C SER A 709 -33.86 38.32 -45.52
N VAL A 710 -33.42 39.39 -46.16
CA VAL A 710 -32.31 40.23 -45.67
C VAL A 710 -32.85 41.62 -45.36
N VAL A 711 -32.82 42.01 -44.09
CA VAL A 711 -33.27 43.32 -43.61
C VAL A 711 -32.08 44.10 -43.09
N ASN A 712 -31.74 45.20 -43.75
CA ASN A 712 -30.69 46.12 -43.37
C ASN A 712 -31.28 47.47 -42.94
N THR A 713 -30.92 47.89 -41.74
CA THR A 713 -31.18 49.20 -41.13
C THR A 713 -29.88 49.91 -40.71
N GLY A 714 -28.74 49.20 -40.76
CA GLY A 714 -27.38 49.70 -40.52
C GLY A 714 -26.51 49.62 -41.77
N THR A 715 -25.25 49.19 -41.65
CA THR A 715 -24.28 49.23 -42.76
C THR A 715 -23.86 47.83 -43.20
N VAL A 716 -23.84 47.59 -44.51
CA VAL A 716 -23.15 46.48 -45.19
C VAL A 716 -22.17 47.08 -46.18
N ILE A 717 -20.86 46.84 -46.05
CA ILE A 717 -19.85 47.52 -46.88
C ILE A 717 -18.62 46.67 -47.19
N GLY A 718 -18.06 46.80 -48.38
CA GLY A 718 -16.78 46.16 -48.71
C GLY A 718 -16.21 46.54 -50.07
N ASN A 719 -15.18 45.84 -50.54
CA ASN A 719 -14.73 46.02 -51.93
C ASN A 719 -15.74 45.36 -52.89
N ASN A 720 -16.12 44.13 -52.60
CA ASN A 720 -17.16 43.40 -53.31
C ASN A 720 -18.23 42.98 -52.32
N VAL A 721 -19.46 43.46 -52.52
CA VAL A 721 -20.60 43.12 -51.66
C VAL A 721 -21.63 42.38 -52.48
N GLN A 722 -22.01 41.19 -52.05
CA GLN A 722 -23.13 40.43 -52.59
C GLN A 722 -24.16 40.17 -51.51
N VAL A 723 -25.41 40.56 -51.76
CA VAL A 723 -26.55 40.22 -50.92
C VAL A 723 -27.51 39.38 -51.74
N GLN A 724 -27.85 38.19 -51.25
CA GLN A 724 -28.72 37.23 -51.92
C GLN A 724 -29.91 36.86 -51.03
N GLY A 725 -31.13 36.92 -51.58
CA GLY A 725 -32.33 36.45 -50.89
C GLY A 725 -33.55 36.30 -51.78
N ALA A 726 -34.70 36.03 -51.16
CA ALA A 726 -36.01 36.24 -51.80
C ALA A 726 -36.38 37.72 -51.71
N ASP A 727 -36.25 38.30 -50.52
CA ASP A 727 -36.52 39.72 -50.25
C ASP A 727 -35.29 40.39 -49.62
N ILE A 728 -34.83 41.47 -50.24
CA ILE A 728 -33.77 42.34 -49.72
C ILE A 728 -34.41 43.69 -49.37
N VAL A 729 -34.31 44.11 -48.12
CA VAL A 729 -34.86 45.37 -47.60
C VAL A 729 -33.72 46.20 -47.01
N ASN A 730 -33.47 47.38 -47.58
CA ASN A 730 -32.59 48.40 -47.06
C ASN A 730 -33.47 49.58 -46.61
N ASN A 731 -33.60 49.83 -45.30
CA ASN A 731 -34.62 50.73 -44.78
C ASN A 731 -34.11 51.65 -43.66
N GLY A 732 -34.32 52.95 -43.84
CA GLY A 732 -34.07 53.97 -42.83
C GLY A 732 -32.83 54.82 -43.11
N PRO A 733 -32.65 55.93 -42.35
CA PRO A 733 -31.62 56.94 -42.63
C PRO A 733 -30.19 56.49 -42.35
N SER A 734 -29.99 55.41 -41.58
CA SER A 734 -28.68 54.82 -41.29
C SER A 734 -28.37 53.61 -42.17
N ALA A 735 -29.32 53.21 -43.02
CA ALA A 735 -29.22 52.00 -43.81
C ALA A 735 -28.37 52.24 -45.07
N LEU A 736 -27.20 51.60 -45.13
CA LEU A 736 -26.24 51.66 -46.22
C LEU A 736 -25.89 50.25 -46.69
N MET A 737 -26.01 49.99 -47.99
CA MET A 737 -25.29 48.90 -48.64
C MET A 737 -24.33 49.51 -49.65
N ALA A 738 -23.02 49.32 -49.47
CA ALA A 738 -22.01 50.00 -50.26
C ALA A 738 -20.88 49.08 -50.73
N ALA A 739 -20.35 49.32 -51.93
CA ALA A 739 -19.16 48.63 -52.40
C ALA A 739 -18.14 49.59 -53.04
N VAL A 740 -16.85 49.25 -52.99
CA VAL A 740 -15.81 49.99 -53.73
C VAL A 740 -15.76 49.55 -55.19
N GLN A 741 -15.91 48.25 -55.47
CA GLN A 741 -15.80 47.68 -56.82
C GLN A 741 -17.15 47.22 -57.35
N ASN A 742 -17.84 46.33 -56.62
CA ASN A 742 -19.08 45.74 -57.11
C ASN A 742 -20.08 45.56 -55.97
N LEU A 743 -21.28 46.15 -56.11
CA LEU A 743 -22.43 45.90 -55.26
C LEU A 743 -23.44 45.05 -56.04
N HIS A 744 -23.66 43.81 -55.62
CA HIS A 744 -24.62 42.88 -56.20
C HIS A 744 -25.77 42.62 -55.24
N LEU A 745 -26.99 42.93 -55.68
CA LEU A 745 -28.22 42.67 -54.94
C LEU A 745 -29.08 41.69 -55.73
N TYR A 746 -29.07 40.43 -55.31
CA TYR A 746 -29.76 39.35 -56.00
C TYR A 746 -30.98 38.89 -55.19
N ALA A 747 -32.18 39.23 -55.69
CA ALA A 747 -33.43 38.92 -55.01
C ALA A 747 -34.43 38.21 -55.94
N GLY A 748 -34.92 37.04 -55.52
CA GLY A 748 -35.93 36.31 -56.28
C GLY A 748 -37.30 37.02 -56.35
N ASN A 749 -37.65 37.77 -55.30
CA ASN A 749 -38.91 38.48 -55.20
C ASN A 749 -38.73 40.00 -55.25
N ALA A 750 -38.12 40.63 -54.25
CA ALA A 750 -38.02 42.09 -54.22
C ALA A 750 -36.71 42.63 -53.66
N VAL A 751 -36.26 43.76 -54.24
CA VAL A 751 -35.25 44.65 -53.63
C VAL A 751 -35.95 45.96 -53.25
N GLN A 752 -35.93 46.31 -51.97
CA GLN A 752 -36.61 47.48 -51.41
C GLN A 752 -35.62 48.42 -50.75
N ASN A 753 -35.38 49.59 -51.35
CA ASN A 753 -34.58 50.67 -50.79
C ASN A 753 -35.51 51.79 -50.32
N LEU A 754 -35.64 51.97 -49.01
CA LEU A 754 -36.75 52.69 -48.39
C LEU A 754 -36.27 53.79 -47.44
N ASP A 755 -37.01 54.89 -47.41
CA ASP A 755 -37.06 55.84 -46.30
C ASP A 755 -35.68 56.39 -45.89
N ARG A 756 -34.98 57.00 -46.87
CA ARG A 756 -33.64 57.63 -46.77
C ARG A 756 -32.46 56.65 -46.72
N ALA A 757 -32.68 55.39 -47.05
CA ALA A 757 -31.61 54.42 -47.22
C ALA A 757 -30.76 54.68 -48.48
N THR A 758 -29.54 54.17 -48.49
CA THR A 758 -28.57 54.34 -49.59
C THR A 758 -28.05 52.99 -50.08
N LEU A 759 -28.11 52.78 -51.40
CA LEU A 759 -27.34 51.79 -52.14
C LEU A 759 -26.27 52.53 -52.93
N TYR A 760 -24.99 52.22 -52.72
CA TYR A 760 -23.88 52.95 -53.35
C TYR A 760 -22.78 52.01 -53.88
N SER A 761 -22.20 52.32 -55.03
CA SER A 761 -20.98 51.67 -55.49
C SER A 761 -20.00 52.67 -56.09
N ALA A 762 -18.73 52.67 -55.66
CA ALA A 762 -17.69 53.44 -56.37
C ALA A 762 -17.27 52.76 -57.70
N GLY A 763 -17.78 51.55 -57.97
CA GLY A 763 -17.66 50.84 -59.23
C GLY A 763 -19.03 50.49 -59.77
N ASN A 764 -19.31 49.19 -59.98
CA ASN A 764 -20.56 48.73 -60.59
C ASN A 764 -21.62 48.37 -59.54
N LEU A 765 -22.88 48.50 -59.91
CA LEU A 765 -24.04 48.09 -59.12
C LEU A 765 -24.96 47.21 -59.95
N GLN A 766 -25.33 46.04 -59.42
CA GLN A 766 -26.22 45.08 -60.08
C GLN A 766 -27.44 44.79 -59.21
N ILE A 767 -28.63 44.81 -59.80
CA ILE A 767 -29.89 44.38 -59.16
C ILE A 767 -30.59 43.39 -60.08
N ALA A 768 -30.73 42.14 -59.66
CA ALA A 768 -31.36 41.08 -60.45
C ALA A 768 -31.88 39.95 -59.56
N ARG A 769 -32.36 38.84 -60.16
CA ARG A 769 -32.62 37.60 -59.40
C ARG A 769 -31.34 36.85 -59.06
N ASP A 770 -30.38 36.83 -59.98
CA ASP A 770 -29.05 36.24 -59.86
C ASP A 770 -28.11 36.86 -60.91
N GLY A 771 -26.82 36.49 -60.89
CA GLY A 771 -25.79 37.03 -61.78
C GLY A 771 -25.73 36.43 -63.19
N THR A 772 -26.74 35.66 -63.62
CA THR A 772 -26.78 35.06 -64.97
C THR A 772 -26.90 36.16 -66.03
N ARG A 773 -26.06 36.14 -67.07
CA ARG A 773 -26.09 37.10 -68.19
C ARG A 773 -26.64 36.48 -69.46
N ASP A 774 -27.34 37.27 -70.26
CA ASP A 774 -27.76 36.88 -71.61
C ASP A 774 -26.54 36.91 -72.54
N PRO A 775 -26.18 35.79 -73.17
CA PRO A 775 -24.98 35.68 -73.99
C PRO A 775 -24.99 36.62 -75.22
N ASN A 776 -26.16 37.10 -75.65
CA ASN A 776 -26.28 37.99 -76.82
C ASN A 776 -26.20 39.47 -76.46
N THR A 777 -26.68 39.86 -75.27
CA THR A 777 -26.79 41.27 -74.86
C THR A 777 -25.77 41.67 -73.80
N GLY A 778 -25.19 40.70 -73.09
CA GLY A 778 -24.28 40.95 -71.97
C GLY A 778 -24.98 41.49 -70.71
N LEU A 779 -26.29 41.77 -70.75
CA LEU A 779 -27.10 42.25 -69.63
C LEU A 779 -27.54 41.09 -68.71
N LEU A 780 -27.99 41.42 -67.50
CA LEU A 780 -28.56 40.46 -66.56
C LEU A 780 -29.84 39.81 -67.14
N ALA A 781 -29.88 38.48 -67.20
CA ALA A 781 -30.95 37.70 -67.84
C ALA A 781 -32.14 37.43 -66.91
N ASN A 782 -31.87 37.17 -65.64
CA ASN A 782 -32.89 36.73 -64.69
C ASN A 782 -33.37 37.91 -63.84
N GLN A 783 -34.64 38.27 -63.99
CA GLN A 783 -35.23 39.46 -63.38
C GLN A 783 -35.72 39.20 -61.93
N THR A 784 -35.53 40.19 -61.05
CA THR A 784 -36.28 40.27 -59.78
C THR A 784 -37.72 40.71 -60.04
N ASN A 785 -38.70 40.36 -59.20
CA ASN A 785 -40.09 40.75 -59.46
C ASN A 785 -40.29 42.26 -59.27
N THR A 786 -39.70 42.85 -58.23
CA THR A 786 -39.90 44.29 -57.96
C THR A 786 -38.67 44.94 -57.36
N LEU A 787 -38.24 46.03 -57.97
CA LEU A 787 -37.34 47.00 -57.35
C LEU A 787 -38.17 48.19 -56.85
N ILE A 788 -38.18 48.42 -55.53
CA ILE A 788 -38.83 49.58 -54.91
C ILE A 788 -37.74 50.52 -54.42
N ASN A 789 -37.72 51.75 -54.95
CA ASN A 789 -36.92 52.85 -54.41
C ASN A 789 -37.87 53.93 -53.90
N ARG A 790 -37.95 54.12 -52.58
CA ARG A 790 -38.90 55.05 -51.97
C ARG A 790 -38.20 56.06 -51.10
N SER A 791 -38.17 57.32 -51.54
CA SER A 791 -37.49 58.41 -50.82
C SER A 791 -36.04 58.05 -50.42
N ALA A 792 -35.34 57.29 -51.28
CA ALA A 792 -34.06 56.66 -51.01
C ALA A 792 -33.11 56.80 -52.23
N THR A 793 -31.82 56.50 -52.05
CA THR A 793 -30.76 56.72 -53.06
C THR A 793 -30.23 55.39 -53.59
N ILE A 794 -30.11 55.28 -54.92
CA ILE A 794 -29.36 54.24 -55.63
C ILE A 794 -28.35 54.97 -56.51
N GLU A 795 -27.07 54.73 -56.29
CA GLU A 795 -25.98 55.46 -56.94
C GLU A 795 -24.80 54.54 -57.25
N ALA A 796 -24.17 54.73 -58.41
CA ALA A 796 -22.89 54.12 -58.73
C ALA A 796 -22.04 55.08 -59.56
N ASP A 797 -20.73 55.09 -59.32
CA ASP A 797 -19.77 55.85 -60.13
C ASP A 797 -19.46 55.14 -61.46
N GLY A 798 -19.60 53.81 -61.49
CA GLY A 798 -19.55 52.96 -62.68
C GLY A 798 -20.95 52.60 -63.21
N ASP A 799 -21.11 51.38 -63.73
CA ASP A 799 -22.36 50.96 -64.38
C ASP A 799 -23.42 50.51 -63.36
N ILE A 800 -24.68 50.91 -63.58
CA ILE A 800 -25.86 50.36 -62.90
C ILE A 800 -26.60 49.43 -63.87
N ASP A 801 -26.61 48.13 -63.57
CA ASP A 801 -27.31 47.08 -64.34
C ASP A 801 -28.50 46.55 -63.52
N ILE A 802 -29.73 46.81 -63.98
CA ILE A 802 -30.97 46.45 -63.28
C ILE A 802 -31.82 45.55 -64.17
N ALA A 803 -32.05 44.31 -63.74
CA ALA A 803 -33.03 43.38 -64.30
C ALA A 803 -34.19 43.19 -63.32
N ALA A 804 -35.30 43.90 -63.54
CA ALA A 804 -36.50 43.81 -62.73
C ALA A 804 -37.78 43.82 -63.60
N ASN A 805 -38.80 43.04 -63.23
CA ASN A 805 -40.11 43.07 -63.88
C ASN A 805 -40.82 44.42 -63.68
N GLN A 806 -40.66 45.02 -62.49
CA GLN A 806 -41.21 46.32 -62.14
C GLN A 806 -40.18 47.14 -61.35
N VAL A 807 -39.96 48.38 -61.78
CA VAL A 807 -39.21 49.40 -61.01
C VAL A 807 -40.18 50.46 -60.52
N SER A 808 -40.30 50.61 -59.21
CA SER A 808 -41.16 51.59 -58.55
C SER A 808 -40.29 52.62 -57.83
N ASN A 809 -40.08 53.77 -58.47
CA ASN A 809 -39.38 54.91 -57.87
C ASN A 809 -40.40 55.93 -57.37
N THR A 810 -40.56 56.05 -56.05
CA THR A 810 -41.60 56.87 -55.43
C THR A 810 -41.02 57.80 -54.37
N ARG A 811 -41.71 58.91 -54.11
CA ARG A 811 -41.36 59.85 -53.04
C ARG A 811 -42.57 60.09 -52.16
N THR A 812 -42.47 59.73 -50.88
CA THR A 812 -43.57 59.80 -49.91
C THR A 812 -43.58 61.08 -49.08
N SER A 813 -42.50 61.86 -49.07
CA SER A 813 -42.41 63.17 -48.42
C SER A 813 -41.96 64.24 -49.42
N ILE A 814 -42.93 64.89 -50.06
CA ILE A 814 -42.71 66.09 -50.86
C ILE A 814 -42.90 67.28 -49.91
N VAL A 815 -41.79 67.93 -49.54
CA VAL A 815 -41.84 69.22 -48.85
C VAL A 815 -41.83 70.28 -49.94
N THR A 816 -42.95 70.99 -50.12
CA THR A 816 -43.04 72.13 -51.03
C THR A 816 -42.79 73.43 -50.26
N THR A 817 -41.88 74.25 -50.76
CA THR A 817 -41.71 75.65 -50.34
C THR A 817 -42.26 76.54 -51.44
N THR A 818 -43.02 77.58 -51.09
CA THR A 818 -43.50 78.58 -52.07
C THR A 818 -42.30 79.28 -52.72
N GLY A 819 -42.17 79.16 -54.05
CA GLY A 819 -41.14 79.81 -54.85
C GLY A 819 -41.64 80.13 -56.26
N THR A 820 -41.01 81.11 -56.91
CA THR A 820 -41.35 81.56 -58.26
C THR A 820 -41.06 80.45 -59.29
N PRO A 821 -41.99 80.09 -60.20
CA PRO A 821 -41.78 79.03 -61.19
C PRO A 821 -40.57 79.32 -62.09
N VAL A 822 -39.65 78.36 -62.21
CA VAL A 822 -38.58 78.39 -63.21
C VAL A 822 -38.79 77.20 -64.15
N GLN A 823 -39.07 77.47 -65.43
CA GLN A 823 -39.05 76.44 -66.48
C GLN A 823 -37.59 76.12 -66.83
N THR A 824 -37.17 74.88 -66.65
CA THR A 824 -35.96 74.33 -67.27
C THR A 824 -36.34 73.27 -68.30
N ALA A 825 -35.61 73.30 -69.42
CA ALA A 825 -35.89 72.50 -70.61
C ALA A 825 -35.83 70.99 -70.35
N VAL A 826 -36.73 70.28 -71.01
CA VAL A 826 -36.85 68.82 -71.05
C VAL A 826 -35.52 68.19 -71.48
N LYS A 827 -34.94 67.32 -70.64
CA LYS A 827 -34.01 66.29 -71.08
C LYS A 827 -34.76 64.96 -71.07
N THR A 828 -34.84 64.34 -72.24
CA THR A 828 -35.33 62.97 -72.44
C THR A 828 -34.31 62.00 -71.87
N LEU A 829 -34.80 60.98 -71.16
CA LEU A 829 -34.04 59.85 -70.59
C LEU A 829 -33.28 59.07 -71.65
#